data_AF-A0A9W7VZY5-F1
#
_entry.id   AF-A0A9W7VZY5-F1
#
_cell.length_a   1.000
_cell.length_b   1.000
_cell.length_c   1.000
_cell.angle_alpha   90.00
_cell.angle_beta   90.00
_cell.angle_gamma   90.00
#
_symmetry.space_group_name_H-M   'P 1'
#
loop_
_entity.id
_entity.type
_entity.pdbx_description
1 polymer ?
#
loop_
_entity_poly.entity_id
_entity_poly.type
_entity_poly.pdbx_seq_one_letter_code
_entity_poly.pdbx_strand_id
1 'polypeptide(L)'
;MWLCGKASVTGSLKPVTTVVRSYATNAATNGTPCHGGNAWRPVDDPATQRELFMDVLSANATKRDAKQYLARFKPSSVKPPANAPPAPPDAKAERNAPLERTGVNRGGLYPSSRAIADTPQFSQEAHRAAVDQGIHVALVCLRAPQKLDDTTLQGLTTTLAQLVKLDMRVVLVMELDEFASTYEHENVRLRRKAFAEQALRLSHAMRMHSPDGSRFITGALETDEAATNFGESKINIATPQLVLEPLSRGIVPIVPCLAYTPTGQLVEARVTDVMAGLTELLSGQAAHSKALQEKYERTALDRIIVLDPAGGIPSKSRGDKAHVFVNIEQEFDDIVGELSEYAGSCDQTSPRVYQQHQENLRMLKRCLGMLPSASSALIIAPREAAQASKTSDATLGPGTRRQKNTLIYNLLTNKPLVSSSLPAARMSSSLSSTDPAHQSTKTATLVKRGMPLTIIPAADRHTGWQKPETGYTSLSLDDDPRVDLPRLVHLVNDSFRRKLDTPAYLDRIRGRIAGLIVAGNYEGAAILTWEQPPGTTSPSRLVPYLDKFAVLQTSQGSAGVADILFQAMVRSCFPTGVCWRSRQDNPVNKWYFERAAGSWQIPATQWTMFWTGEGVVEDEERWRDYVGVCRAIVPRGLMAGRDLIRWAISFDSIVTMALRISGYRSCVVSCRVVSCRAF
;
A
#
# COMPACT_ATOMS: atom_id res chain seq x y z
N MET A 1 -69.18 -52.12 48.20
CA MET A 1 -68.71 -51.44 46.97
C MET A 1 -67.32 -52.02 46.67
N TRP A 2 -67.14 -53.16 45.98
CA TRP A 2 -67.46 -53.52 44.57
C TRP A 2 -66.86 -52.53 43.56
N LEU A 3 -66.13 -52.89 42.51
CA LEU A 3 -65.65 -54.18 41.97
C LEU A 3 -64.66 -53.88 40.80
N CYS A 4 -63.92 -54.92 40.39
CA CYS A 4 -63.12 -55.15 39.17
C CYS A 4 -63.43 -54.35 37.89
N GLY A 5 -62.43 -54.25 36.99
CA GLY A 5 -62.71 -54.22 35.54
C GLY A 5 -61.57 -53.78 34.61
N LYS A 6 -61.09 -54.71 33.78
CA LYS A 6 -60.16 -54.54 32.64
C LYS A 6 -60.81 -53.78 31.47
N ALA A 7 -60.01 -53.18 30.58
CA ALA A 7 -60.18 -53.32 29.13
C ALA A 7 -58.93 -52.86 28.34
N SER A 8 -58.54 -53.71 27.37
CA SER A 8 -57.53 -53.53 26.33
C SER A 8 -58.22 -53.12 25.03
N VAL A 9 -57.65 -52.23 24.20
CA VAL A 9 -57.85 -52.19 22.73
C VAL A 9 -56.65 -51.51 22.02
N THR A 10 -55.87 -52.34 21.33
CA THR A 10 -55.18 -52.21 20.03
C THR A 10 -54.89 -50.84 19.38
N GLY A 11 -53.62 -50.64 19.01
CA GLY A 11 -53.17 -49.73 17.94
C GLY A 11 -51.96 -50.32 17.20
N SER A 12 -52.12 -50.56 15.91
CA SER A 12 -51.22 -51.33 15.02
C SER A 12 -49.89 -50.62 14.74
N LEU A 13 -48.76 -51.31 14.97
CA LEU A 13 -47.45 -50.97 14.41
C LEU A 13 -47.17 -51.91 13.23
N LYS A 14 -47.11 -51.36 12.02
CA LYS A 14 -46.58 -52.06 10.84
C LYS A 14 -45.07 -51.79 10.70
N PRO A 15 -44.23 -52.80 10.41
CA PRO A 15 -42.80 -52.62 10.23
C PRO A 15 -42.50 -52.05 8.83
N VAL A 16 -41.66 -51.02 8.75
CA VAL A 16 -41.07 -50.58 7.49
C VAL A 16 -39.74 -51.31 7.32
N THR A 17 -39.70 -52.07 6.23
CA THR A 17 -38.63 -52.94 5.78
C THR A 17 -37.36 -52.16 5.44
N THR A 18 -36.24 -52.65 5.95
CA THR A 18 -34.88 -52.28 5.58
C THR A 18 -34.65 -52.45 4.07
N VAL A 19 -34.21 -51.40 3.39
CA VAL A 19 -33.54 -51.50 2.08
C VAL A 19 -32.23 -50.74 2.14
N VAL A 20 -31.16 -51.49 2.34
CA VAL A 20 -29.78 -51.07 2.05
C VAL A 20 -29.66 -50.99 0.53
N ARG A 21 -29.34 -49.81 -0.02
CA ARG A 21 -28.84 -49.69 -1.39
C ARG A 21 -27.40 -49.22 -1.36
N SER A 22 -26.51 -50.18 -1.55
CA SER A 22 -25.17 -50.00 -2.07
C SER A 22 -25.24 -49.42 -3.49
N TYR A 23 -24.35 -48.48 -3.81
CA TYR A 23 -23.99 -48.21 -5.20
C TYR A 23 -22.50 -48.50 -5.39
N ALA A 24 -22.29 -49.52 -6.23
CA ALA A 24 -21.02 -49.99 -6.69
C ALA A 24 -20.40 -49.04 -7.71
N THR A 25 -19.08 -49.06 -7.71
CA THR A 25 -18.16 -48.66 -8.75
C THR A 25 -18.56 -49.24 -10.12
N ASN A 26 -18.63 -48.39 -11.15
CA ASN A 26 -18.55 -48.83 -12.54
C ASN A 26 -17.33 -48.21 -13.19
N ALA A 27 -16.32 -49.05 -13.40
CA ALA A 27 -15.30 -48.87 -14.41
C ALA A 27 -15.95 -49.14 -15.78
N ALA A 28 -15.77 -48.22 -16.72
CA ALA A 28 -16.04 -48.47 -18.14
C ALA A 28 -14.79 -48.09 -18.94
N THR A 29 -14.05 -49.13 -19.32
CA THR A 29 -13.05 -49.10 -20.38
C THR A 29 -13.75 -49.04 -21.72
N ASN A 30 -13.47 -48.01 -22.52
CA ASN A 30 -13.40 -48.11 -23.98
C ASN A 30 -12.58 -46.93 -24.50
N GLY A 31 -11.45 -47.24 -25.14
CA GLY A 31 -10.54 -46.26 -25.71
C GLY A 31 -10.94 -45.86 -27.12
N THR A 32 -10.84 -44.56 -27.41
CA THR A 32 -10.50 -44.03 -28.74
C THR A 32 -9.89 -42.63 -28.54
N PRO A 33 -8.77 -42.27 -29.18
CA PRO A 33 -8.02 -41.06 -28.84
C PRO A 33 -8.60 -39.83 -29.55
N CYS A 34 -8.92 -38.78 -28.80
CA CYS A 34 -9.29 -37.48 -29.38
C CYS A 34 -8.21 -36.43 -29.08
N HIS A 35 -7.71 -35.85 -30.17
CA HIS A 35 -6.72 -34.79 -30.25
C HIS A 35 -7.09 -33.54 -29.45
N GLY A 36 -6.04 -32.83 -29.03
CA GLY A 36 -6.11 -31.58 -28.27
C GLY A 36 -7.05 -30.55 -28.87
N GLY A 37 -7.99 -30.11 -28.05
CA GLY A 37 -8.89 -28.99 -28.33
C GLY A 37 -8.80 -27.98 -27.19
N ASN A 38 -8.51 -26.73 -27.54
CA ASN A 38 -8.49 -25.57 -26.66
C ASN A 38 -9.64 -25.57 -25.65
N ALA A 39 -9.30 -25.54 -24.36
CA ALA A 39 -10.27 -25.29 -23.30
C ALA A 39 -10.87 -23.89 -23.50
N TRP A 40 -12.14 -23.86 -23.90
CA TRP A 40 -12.95 -22.65 -23.94
C TRP A 40 -13.03 -22.07 -22.53
N ARG A 41 -12.43 -20.89 -22.31
CA ARG A 41 -12.73 -20.07 -21.15
C ARG A 41 -14.22 -19.68 -21.23
N PRO A 42 -15.02 -19.84 -20.16
CA PRO A 42 -16.34 -19.24 -20.14
C PRO A 42 -16.19 -17.74 -20.40
N VAL A 43 -16.95 -17.21 -21.36
CA VAL A 43 -17.03 -15.77 -21.59
C VAL A 43 -17.65 -15.17 -20.33
N ASP A 44 -16.88 -14.37 -19.58
CA ASP A 44 -17.37 -13.68 -18.39
C ASP A 44 -18.66 -12.91 -18.73
N ASP A 45 -19.69 -13.04 -17.88
CA ASP A 45 -20.95 -12.33 -18.04
C ASP A 45 -20.69 -10.81 -18.07
N PRO A 46 -21.09 -10.09 -19.15
CA PRO A 46 -20.89 -8.65 -19.27
C PRO A 46 -21.48 -7.83 -18.10
N ALA A 47 -22.47 -8.35 -17.37
CA ALA A 47 -22.98 -7.71 -16.16
C ALA A 47 -21.93 -7.72 -15.02
N THR A 48 -21.24 -8.84 -14.83
CA THR A 48 -20.20 -8.98 -13.80
C THR A 48 -18.93 -8.18 -14.12
N GLN A 49 -18.59 -8.02 -15.41
CA GLN A 49 -17.51 -7.13 -15.83
C GLN A 49 -17.88 -5.65 -15.59
N ARG A 50 -19.12 -5.25 -15.90
CA ARG A 50 -19.61 -3.90 -15.60
C ARG A 50 -19.59 -3.60 -14.11
N GLU A 51 -19.96 -4.56 -13.27
CA GLU A 51 -19.90 -4.43 -11.81
C GLU A 51 -18.46 -4.22 -11.31
N LEU A 52 -17.50 -5.02 -11.80
CA LEU A 52 -16.08 -4.84 -11.48
C LEU A 52 -15.54 -3.46 -11.91
N PHE A 53 -15.88 -3.02 -13.12
CA PHE A 53 -15.52 -1.68 -13.59
C PHE A 53 -16.15 -0.58 -12.73
N MET A 54 -17.41 -0.76 -12.33
CA MET A 54 -18.09 0.17 -11.43
C MET A 54 -17.50 0.16 -10.02
N ASP A 55 -17.01 -0.97 -9.52
CA ASP A 55 -16.32 -1.07 -8.23
C ASP A 55 -14.95 -0.40 -8.25
N VAL A 56 -14.19 -0.58 -9.35
CA VAL A 56 -12.90 0.09 -9.57
C VAL A 56 -13.08 1.61 -9.72
N LEU A 57 -14.14 2.05 -10.41
CA LEU A 57 -14.45 3.46 -10.59
C LEU A 57 -15.04 4.09 -9.31
N SER A 58 -15.88 3.36 -8.58
CA SER A 58 -16.49 3.82 -7.32
C SER A 58 -15.51 3.83 -6.15
N ALA A 59 -14.43 3.06 -6.21
CA ALA A 59 -13.34 3.13 -5.25
C ALA A 59 -12.71 4.53 -5.18
N ASN A 60 -12.99 5.48 -6.10
CA ASN A 60 -12.34 6.79 -6.16
C ASN A 60 -10.80 6.68 -6.18
N ALA A 61 -10.25 5.57 -6.69
CA ALA A 61 -8.86 5.51 -7.08
C ALA A 61 -8.65 6.57 -8.16
N THR A 62 -7.60 7.38 -8.07
CA THR A 62 -7.35 8.33 -9.16
C THR A 62 -7.16 7.52 -10.45
N LYS A 63 -7.57 8.07 -11.60
CA LYS A 63 -7.35 7.44 -12.91
C LYS A 63 -5.87 7.05 -13.10
N ARG A 64 -4.95 7.77 -12.45
CA ARG A 64 -3.52 7.45 -12.37
C ARG A 64 -3.24 6.19 -11.55
N ASP A 65 -3.76 6.10 -10.32
CA ASP A 65 -3.54 4.94 -9.43
C ASP A 65 -4.08 3.65 -10.05
N ALA A 66 -5.33 3.66 -10.55
CA ALA A 66 -5.93 2.50 -11.22
C ALA A 66 -5.15 2.10 -12.49
N LYS A 67 -4.72 3.09 -13.30
CA LYS A 67 -3.88 2.83 -14.48
C LYS A 67 -2.52 2.26 -14.09
N GLN A 68 -1.92 2.72 -12.98
CA GLN A 68 -0.64 2.23 -12.49
C GLN A 68 -0.74 0.81 -11.96
N TYR A 69 -1.82 0.48 -11.25
CA TYR A 69 -2.11 -0.88 -10.81
C TYR A 69 -2.31 -1.80 -12.03
N LEU A 70 -3.22 -1.47 -12.94
CA LEU A 70 -3.53 -2.26 -14.13
C LEU A 70 -2.34 -2.39 -15.10
N ALA A 71 -1.42 -1.41 -15.14
CA ALA A 71 -0.23 -1.48 -15.96
C ALA A 71 0.73 -2.62 -15.55
N ARG A 72 0.66 -3.10 -14.29
CA ARG A 72 1.45 -4.24 -13.81
C ARG A 72 1.02 -5.55 -14.48
N PHE A 73 -0.25 -5.66 -14.86
CA PHE A 73 -0.88 -6.88 -15.38
C PHE A 73 -1.04 -6.89 -16.91
N LYS A 74 -0.57 -5.85 -17.63
CA LYS A 74 -0.69 -5.83 -19.10
C LYS A 74 0.37 -6.74 -19.70
N PRO A 75 0.01 -7.79 -20.46
CA PRO A 75 0.99 -8.61 -21.16
C PRO A 75 1.85 -7.74 -22.07
N SER A 76 3.16 -7.99 -22.11
CA SER A 76 4.01 -7.37 -23.11
C SER A 76 3.42 -7.73 -24.48
N SER A 77 2.97 -6.72 -25.22
CA SER A 77 2.57 -6.95 -26.61
C SER A 77 3.85 -7.35 -27.34
N VAL A 78 4.05 -8.64 -27.56
CA VAL A 78 5.08 -9.13 -28.47
C VAL A 78 4.79 -8.46 -29.81
N LYS A 79 5.65 -7.52 -30.22
CA LYS A 79 5.60 -7.00 -31.59
C LYS A 79 5.72 -8.22 -32.51
N PRO A 80 4.85 -8.40 -33.50
CA PRO A 80 5.03 -9.48 -34.46
C PRO A 80 6.42 -9.32 -35.09
N PRO A 81 7.13 -10.43 -35.38
CA PRO A 81 8.46 -10.38 -35.96
C PRO A 81 8.43 -9.56 -37.24
N ALA A 82 9.46 -8.74 -37.46
CA ALA A 82 9.54 -7.73 -38.51
C ALA A 82 9.51 -8.28 -39.96
N ASN A 83 9.27 -9.58 -40.16
CA ASN A 83 9.30 -10.26 -41.46
C ASN A 83 8.06 -11.15 -41.69
N ALA A 84 6.84 -10.62 -41.48
CA ALA A 84 5.63 -11.25 -42.01
C ALA A 84 5.26 -10.59 -43.35
N PRO A 85 5.04 -11.36 -44.45
CA PRO A 85 4.63 -10.79 -45.73
C PRO A 85 3.24 -10.15 -45.64
N PRO A 86 2.96 -9.08 -46.41
CA PRO A 86 1.68 -8.37 -46.34
C PRO A 86 0.55 -9.28 -46.84
N ALA A 87 -0.46 -9.51 -45.98
CA ALA A 87 -1.69 -10.17 -46.39
C ALA A 87 -2.52 -9.25 -47.31
N PRO A 88 -3.24 -9.80 -48.30
CA PRO A 88 -4.04 -9.02 -49.24
C PRO A 88 -5.25 -8.35 -48.54
N PRO A 89 -5.78 -7.25 -49.10
CA PRO A 89 -6.87 -6.51 -48.48
C PRO A 89 -8.20 -7.25 -48.66
N ASP A 90 -8.71 -7.85 -47.58
CA ASP A 90 -10.06 -8.39 -47.54
C ASP A 90 -11.09 -7.25 -47.40
N ALA A 91 -11.77 -6.97 -48.51
CA ALA A 91 -12.93 -6.10 -48.59
C ALA A 91 -14.13 -6.77 -47.92
N LYS A 92 -14.25 -6.67 -46.58
CA LYS A 92 -15.47 -7.01 -45.80
C LYS A 92 -15.35 -6.53 -44.34
N ALA A 93 -15.15 -5.24 -44.12
CA ALA A 93 -15.26 -4.63 -42.78
C ALA A 93 -15.75 -3.17 -42.82
N GLU A 94 -16.78 -2.89 -43.60
CA GLU A 94 -17.58 -1.66 -43.47
C GLU A 94 -19.02 -2.05 -43.16
N ARG A 95 -19.30 -2.40 -41.91
CA ARG A 95 -20.65 -2.41 -41.34
C ARG A 95 -20.53 -2.64 -39.84
N ASN A 96 -20.53 -1.54 -39.08
CA ASN A 96 -21.12 -1.37 -37.74
C ASN A 96 -20.52 -0.11 -37.09
N ALA A 97 -20.85 1.06 -37.66
CA ALA A 97 -20.82 2.31 -36.92
C ALA A 97 -22.22 2.52 -36.31
N PRO A 98 -22.36 2.75 -34.99
CA PRO A 98 -23.65 3.08 -34.40
C PRO A 98 -24.09 4.47 -34.88
N LEU A 99 -25.29 4.51 -35.48
CA LEU A 99 -26.01 5.71 -35.90
C LEU A 99 -26.37 6.57 -34.68
N GLU A 100 -25.71 7.71 -34.50
CA GLU A 100 -26.27 8.83 -33.74
C GLU A 100 -27.10 9.70 -34.68
N ARG A 101 -28.43 9.74 -34.48
CA ARG A 101 -29.30 10.87 -34.86
C ARG A 101 -30.72 10.66 -34.31
N THR A 102 -31.06 11.43 -33.26
CA THR A 102 -32.23 12.35 -33.20
C THR A 102 -32.34 13.00 -31.81
N GLY A 103 -32.26 14.34 -31.76
CA GLY A 103 -32.76 15.30 -30.74
C GLY A 103 -32.23 15.14 -29.30
N VAL A 104 -31.58 16.11 -28.64
CA VAL A 104 -31.86 17.55 -28.59
C VAL A 104 -30.56 18.29 -28.25
N ASN A 105 -30.22 19.32 -29.02
CA ASN A 105 -29.07 20.19 -28.78
C ASN A 105 -29.25 21.04 -27.50
N ARG A 106 -28.42 20.81 -26.48
CA ARG A 106 -27.97 21.87 -25.56
C ARG A 106 -26.45 21.81 -25.45
N GLY A 107 -25.81 22.90 -25.86
CA GLY A 107 -24.44 22.94 -26.34
C GLY A 107 -23.36 22.64 -25.28
N GLY A 108 -22.42 21.77 -25.67
CA GLY A 108 -21.08 21.72 -25.10
C GLY A 108 -20.21 22.78 -25.78
N LEU A 109 -20.11 23.95 -25.15
CA LEU A 109 -19.05 24.91 -25.43
C LEU A 109 -17.73 24.29 -24.92
N TYR A 110 -16.68 24.37 -25.74
CA TYR A 110 -15.32 23.80 -25.64
C TYR A 110 -15.12 22.42 -26.32
N PRO A 111 -14.65 22.39 -27.58
CA PRO A 111 -14.05 21.19 -28.15
C PRO A 111 -12.73 20.89 -27.43
N SER A 112 -12.56 19.66 -26.97
CA SER A 112 -11.29 19.16 -26.42
C SER A 112 -10.20 19.33 -27.48
N SER A 113 -9.18 20.10 -27.15
CA SER A 113 -8.14 20.54 -28.08
C SER A 113 -7.35 19.34 -28.62
N ARG A 114 -7.32 19.19 -29.95
CA ARG A 114 -6.50 18.20 -30.70
C ARG A 114 -5.01 18.20 -30.34
N ALA A 115 -4.51 19.24 -29.66
CA ALA A 115 -3.13 19.37 -29.20
C ALA A 115 -2.68 18.32 -28.15
N ILE A 116 -3.60 17.61 -27.49
CA ILE A 116 -3.25 16.54 -26.53
C ILE A 116 -2.93 15.21 -27.24
N ALA A 117 -3.42 15.02 -28.47
CA ALA A 117 -3.16 13.80 -29.24
C ALA A 117 -1.76 13.81 -29.90
N ASP A 118 -1.24 14.99 -30.25
CA ASP A 118 0.03 15.16 -30.99
C ASP A 118 1.22 15.53 -30.10
N THR A 119 1.16 15.29 -28.78
CA THR A 119 2.32 15.53 -27.92
C THR A 119 3.36 14.40 -28.12
N PRO A 120 4.62 14.70 -28.48
CA PRO A 120 5.63 13.66 -28.67
C PRO A 120 5.89 12.93 -27.33
N GLN A 121 5.69 11.61 -27.32
CA GLN A 121 6.07 10.76 -26.19
C GLN A 121 7.58 10.63 -26.16
N PHE A 122 8.23 11.29 -25.19
CA PHE A 122 9.62 11.03 -24.85
C PHE A 122 9.74 9.59 -24.30
N SER A 123 10.13 8.64 -25.14
CA SER A 123 10.65 7.35 -24.70
C SER A 123 12.14 7.51 -24.43
N GLN A 124 12.49 7.89 -23.20
CA GLN A 124 13.87 7.72 -22.75
C GLN A 124 14.11 6.21 -22.64
N GLU A 125 15.06 5.69 -23.42
CA GLU A 125 15.57 4.32 -23.33
C GLU A 125 16.30 4.13 -21.99
N ALA A 126 15.55 4.13 -20.90
CA ALA A 126 15.96 3.35 -19.74
C ALA A 126 15.89 1.90 -20.19
N HIS A 127 16.99 1.14 -20.05
CA HIS A 127 17.03 -0.28 -20.30
C HIS A 127 15.74 -0.95 -19.82
N ARG A 128 14.83 -1.25 -20.75
CA ARG A 128 13.69 -2.12 -20.50
C ARG A 128 14.28 -3.52 -20.41
N ALA A 129 14.84 -3.85 -19.24
CA ALA A 129 14.91 -5.23 -18.83
C ALA A 129 13.49 -5.78 -19.00
N ALA A 130 13.35 -6.83 -19.81
CA ALA A 130 12.08 -7.52 -19.96
C ALA A 130 11.64 -7.95 -18.56
N VAL A 131 10.64 -7.27 -17.98
CA VAL A 131 10.02 -7.71 -16.74
C VAL A 131 9.17 -8.92 -17.14
N ASP A 132 9.75 -10.10 -17.00
CA ASP A 132 9.03 -11.36 -17.13
C ASP A 132 7.91 -11.36 -16.08
N GLN A 133 6.67 -11.59 -16.52
CA GLN A 133 5.50 -11.28 -15.70
C GLN A 133 5.24 -12.39 -14.70
N GLY A 134 5.57 -12.11 -13.43
CA GLY A 134 5.23 -12.98 -12.33
C GLY A 134 3.73 -12.98 -12.00
N ILE A 135 3.24 -14.12 -11.53
CA ILE A 135 1.99 -14.31 -10.83
C ILE A 135 2.02 -13.45 -9.55
N HIS A 136 1.10 -12.48 -9.49
CA HIS A 136 0.91 -11.63 -8.32
C HIS A 136 0.06 -12.35 -7.28
N VAL A 137 0.54 -12.41 -6.04
CA VAL A 137 -0.06 -13.20 -4.96
C VAL A 137 -0.45 -12.32 -3.77
N ALA A 138 -1.61 -12.63 -3.18
CA ALA A 138 -2.08 -12.12 -1.90
C ALA A 138 -2.16 -13.28 -0.89
N LEU A 139 -1.44 -13.17 0.22
CA LEU A 139 -1.51 -14.11 1.34
C LEU A 139 -2.52 -13.59 2.37
N VAL A 140 -3.61 -14.32 2.55
CA VAL A 140 -4.75 -13.91 3.39
C VAL A 140 -4.80 -14.79 4.62
N CYS A 141 -4.75 -14.22 5.81
CA CYS A 141 -5.02 -14.89 7.08
C CYS A 141 -6.47 -14.62 7.49
N LEU A 142 -7.27 -15.67 7.69
CA LEU A 142 -8.62 -15.62 8.22
C LEU A 142 -8.66 -16.18 9.63
N ARG A 143 -8.85 -15.29 10.61
CA ARG A 143 -8.92 -15.67 12.02
C ARG A 143 -10.36 -15.92 12.46
N ALA A 144 -10.54 -16.97 13.25
CA ALA A 144 -11.80 -17.39 13.86
C ALA A 144 -12.99 -17.49 12.87
N PRO A 145 -12.87 -18.20 11.74
CA PRO A 145 -13.97 -18.34 10.76
C PRO A 145 -15.28 -18.88 11.37
N GLN A 146 -15.20 -19.67 12.44
CA GLN A 146 -16.35 -20.18 13.19
C GLN A 146 -17.21 -19.09 13.86
N LYS A 147 -16.64 -17.89 14.13
CA LYS A 147 -17.39 -16.76 14.70
C LYS A 147 -18.13 -15.96 13.64
N LEU A 148 -17.87 -16.22 12.35
CA LEU A 148 -18.53 -15.51 11.25
C LEU A 148 -19.88 -16.15 10.97
N ASP A 149 -20.90 -15.31 10.77
CA ASP A 149 -22.18 -15.72 10.23
C ASP A 149 -22.08 -15.95 8.71
N ASP A 150 -23.02 -16.71 8.14
CA ASP A 150 -22.98 -17.07 6.72
C ASP A 150 -23.12 -15.85 5.79
N THR A 151 -23.81 -14.78 6.22
CA THR A 151 -23.99 -13.58 5.38
C THR A 151 -22.69 -12.80 5.26
N THR A 152 -21.95 -12.65 6.37
CA THR A 152 -20.62 -12.04 6.37
C THR A 152 -19.64 -12.90 5.57
N LEU A 153 -19.70 -14.22 5.73
CA LEU A 153 -18.84 -15.14 4.97
C LEU A 153 -19.07 -15.02 3.45
N GLN A 154 -20.33 -14.96 3.01
CA GLN A 154 -20.67 -14.77 1.59
C GLN A 154 -20.21 -13.41 1.04
N GLY A 155 -20.39 -12.33 1.81
CA GLY A 155 -19.89 -11.01 1.39
C GLY A 155 -18.36 -10.96 1.30
N LEU A 156 -17.67 -11.61 2.25
CA LEU A 156 -16.22 -11.74 2.23
C LEU A 156 -15.76 -12.54 1.00
N THR A 157 -16.37 -13.69 0.70
CA THR A 157 -15.98 -14.51 -0.47
C THR A 157 -16.27 -13.79 -1.78
N THR A 158 -17.33 -13.00 -1.85
CA THR A 158 -17.58 -12.10 -3.00
C THR A 158 -16.40 -11.14 -3.20
N THR A 159 -15.94 -10.51 -2.12
CA THR A 159 -14.82 -9.58 -2.17
C THR A 159 -13.51 -10.25 -2.56
N LEU A 160 -13.22 -11.44 -2.01
CA LEU A 160 -12.05 -12.23 -2.40
C LEU A 160 -12.11 -12.68 -3.87
N ALA A 161 -13.30 -13.03 -4.37
CA ALA A 161 -13.48 -13.34 -5.79
C ALA A 161 -13.22 -12.13 -6.69
N GLN A 162 -13.59 -10.92 -6.25
CA GLN A 162 -13.25 -9.68 -6.97
C GLN A 162 -11.73 -9.44 -7.02
N LEU A 163 -10.98 -9.79 -5.96
CA LEU A 163 -9.51 -9.76 -6.00
C LEU A 163 -8.96 -10.70 -7.09
N VAL A 164 -9.48 -11.92 -7.17
CA VAL A 164 -9.08 -12.91 -8.19
C VAL A 164 -9.39 -12.41 -9.61
N LYS A 165 -10.52 -11.74 -9.81
CA LYS A 165 -10.87 -11.09 -11.08
C LYS A 165 -9.92 -9.95 -11.48
N LEU A 166 -9.25 -9.32 -10.51
CA LEU A 166 -8.21 -8.30 -10.74
C LEU A 166 -6.81 -8.92 -10.92
N ASP A 167 -6.75 -10.19 -11.33
CA ASP A 167 -5.55 -10.99 -11.61
C ASP A 167 -4.59 -11.14 -10.41
N MET A 168 -5.15 -11.08 -9.19
CA MET A 168 -4.43 -11.43 -7.96
C MET A 168 -4.75 -12.88 -7.56
N ARG A 169 -3.73 -13.72 -7.43
CA ARG A 169 -3.91 -15.06 -6.86
C ARG A 169 -3.96 -14.97 -5.34
N VAL A 170 -4.86 -15.74 -4.72
CA VAL A 170 -5.06 -15.69 -3.27
C VAL A 170 -4.63 -17.01 -2.64
N VAL A 171 -3.84 -16.96 -1.57
CA VAL A 171 -3.58 -18.08 -0.67
C VAL A 171 -4.27 -17.77 0.66
N LEU A 172 -5.12 -18.65 1.15
CA LEU A 172 -5.89 -18.41 2.37
C LEU A 172 -5.42 -19.33 3.51
N VAL A 173 -4.95 -18.75 4.60
CA VAL A 173 -4.55 -19.43 5.84
C VAL A 173 -5.67 -19.28 6.85
N MET A 174 -6.12 -20.38 7.45
CA MET A 174 -7.15 -20.37 8.47
C MET A 174 -6.59 -20.64 9.85
N GLU A 175 -7.03 -19.85 10.82
CA GLU A 175 -6.75 -20.04 12.24
C GLU A 175 -8.06 -20.09 13.01
N LEU A 176 -8.23 -21.11 13.86
CA LEU A 176 -9.40 -21.22 14.72
C LEU A 176 -9.08 -20.57 16.08
N ASP A 177 -10.00 -19.76 16.61
CA ASP A 177 -10.00 -19.30 18.00
C ASP A 177 -9.85 -20.45 19.01
N GLU A 178 -9.13 -20.16 20.10
CA GLU A 178 -8.81 -21.12 21.17
C GLU A 178 -10.05 -21.77 21.80
N PHE A 179 -11.20 -21.09 21.80
CA PHE A 179 -12.48 -21.56 22.40
C PHE A 179 -13.39 -22.35 21.46
N ALA A 180 -12.99 -22.59 20.20
CA ALA A 180 -13.82 -23.38 19.29
C ALA A 180 -13.84 -24.87 19.60
N SER A 181 -13.02 -25.33 20.55
CA SER A 181 -13.17 -26.64 21.14
C SER A 181 -13.85 -26.51 22.51
N THR A 182 -15.13 -26.82 22.57
CA THR A 182 -15.84 -27.29 23.77
C THR A 182 -15.27 -28.61 24.32
N TYR A 183 -14.09 -28.99 23.84
CA TYR A 183 -13.36 -30.21 24.08
C TYR A 183 -11.95 -29.81 24.49
N GLU A 184 -11.40 -30.50 25.47
CA GLU A 184 -10.06 -30.31 26.01
C GLU A 184 -9.03 -30.02 24.90
N HIS A 185 -8.19 -29.01 25.13
CA HIS A 185 -7.15 -28.49 24.22
C HIS A 185 -6.16 -29.56 23.70
N GLU A 186 -6.24 -30.79 24.20
CA GLU A 186 -5.30 -31.87 23.90
C GLU A 186 -5.60 -32.65 22.62
N ASN A 187 -6.84 -32.65 22.09
CA ASN A 187 -7.18 -33.55 20.99
C ASN A 187 -7.04 -32.90 19.59
N VAL A 188 -5.83 -33.00 19.03
CA VAL A 188 -5.49 -32.53 17.67
C VAL A 188 -6.43 -33.09 16.58
N ARG A 189 -7.02 -34.28 16.79
CA ARG A 189 -7.98 -34.87 15.82
C ARG A 189 -9.28 -34.07 15.73
N LEU A 190 -9.79 -33.58 16.86
CA LEU A 190 -11.00 -32.75 16.89
C LEU A 190 -10.75 -31.41 16.22
N ARG A 191 -9.57 -30.81 16.44
CA ARG A 191 -9.15 -29.60 15.71
C ARG A 191 -9.08 -29.81 14.21
N ARG A 192 -8.48 -30.93 13.75
CA ARG A 192 -8.48 -31.30 12.33
C ARG A 192 -9.89 -31.38 11.74
N LYS A 193 -10.84 -31.96 12.47
CA LYS A 193 -12.25 -32.02 12.06
C LYS A 193 -12.86 -30.61 11.96
N ALA A 194 -12.65 -29.77 12.97
CA ALA A 194 -13.14 -28.39 12.97
C ALA A 194 -12.57 -27.56 11.79
N PHE A 195 -11.27 -27.71 11.49
CA PHE A 195 -10.66 -27.09 10.32
C PHE A 195 -11.30 -27.57 9.02
N ALA A 196 -11.57 -28.87 8.88
CA ALA A 196 -12.20 -29.42 7.70
C ALA A 196 -13.66 -28.92 7.51
N GLU A 197 -14.43 -28.81 8.60
CA GLU A 197 -15.79 -28.28 8.59
C GLU A 197 -15.80 -26.81 8.14
N GLN A 198 -14.95 -25.96 8.72
CA GLN A 198 -14.86 -24.55 8.33
C GLN A 198 -14.29 -24.37 6.92
N ALA A 199 -13.31 -25.20 6.51
CA ALA A 199 -12.79 -25.20 5.15
C ALA A 199 -13.88 -25.53 4.11
N LEU A 200 -14.73 -26.51 4.40
CA LEU A 200 -15.82 -26.90 3.53
C LEU A 200 -16.86 -25.78 3.42
N ARG A 201 -17.22 -25.16 4.55
CA ARG A 201 -18.12 -24.00 4.60
C ARG A 201 -17.59 -22.84 3.76
N LEU A 202 -16.32 -22.50 3.90
CA LEU A 202 -15.66 -21.47 3.10
C LEU A 202 -15.61 -21.86 1.61
N SER A 203 -15.27 -23.11 1.30
CA SER A 203 -15.19 -23.61 -0.07
C SER A 203 -16.54 -23.55 -0.79
N HIS A 204 -17.62 -23.86 -0.08
CA HIS A 204 -18.98 -23.74 -0.59
C HIS A 204 -19.31 -22.28 -0.92
N ALA A 205 -19.02 -21.35 0.00
CA ALA A 205 -19.25 -19.92 -0.22
C ALA A 205 -18.39 -19.33 -1.36
N MET A 206 -17.17 -19.83 -1.58
CA MET A 206 -16.30 -19.37 -2.69
C MET A 206 -16.76 -19.87 -4.06
N ARG A 207 -17.26 -21.11 -4.14
CA ARG A 207 -17.74 -21.70 -5.41
C ARG A 207 -18.90 -20.91 -6.03
N MET A 208 -19.64 -20.16 -5.23
CA MET A 208 -20.74 -19.32 -5.71
C MET A 208 -20.27 -18.09 -6.50
N HIS A 209 -19.01 -17.65 -6.31
CA HIS A 209 -18.51 -16.39 -6.86
C HIS A 209 -17.23 -16.51 -7.69
N SER A 210 -16.50 -17.64 -7.59
CA SER A 210 -15.30 -17.93 -8.38
C SER A 210 -15.47 -19.23 -9.15
N PRO A 211 -15.30 -19.23 -10.50
CA PRO A 211 -15.47 -20.43 -11.33
C PRO A 211 -14.41 -21.51 -11.04
N ASP A 212 -13.19 -21.10 -10.70
CA ASP A 212 -12.07 -22.02 -10.41
C ASP A 212 -12.15 -22.61 -8.99
N GLY A 213 -12.98 -22.03 -8.12
CA GLY A 213 -13.23 -22.50 -6.76
C GLY A 213 -12.02 -22.43 -5.82
N SER A 214 -12.04 -23.28 -4.79
CA SER A 214 -10.98 -23.37 -3.78
C SER A 214 -10.70 -24.81 -3.39
N ARG A 215 -9.51 -25.06 -2.83
CA ARG A 215 -9.05 -26.40 -2.45
C ARG A 215 -8.49 -26.38 -1.02
N PHE A 216 -9.06 -27.21 -0.16
CA PHE A 216 -8.50 -27.47 1.17
C PHE A 216 -7.24 -28.33 1.07
N ILE A 217 -6.14 -27.85 1.66
CA ILE A 217 -4.82 -28.48 1.61
C ILE A 217 -4.43 -28.91 3.00
N THR A 218 -4.06 -30.19 3.15
CA THR A 218 -3.54 -30.76 4.38
C THR A 218 -2.21 -31.45 4.10
N GLY A 219 -1.29 -31.44 5.06
CA GLY A 219 0.01 -32.12 4.90
C GLY A 219 1.06 -31.32 4.14
N ALA A 220 0.82 -30.03 3.86
CA ALA A 220 1.82 -29.17 3.22
C ALA A 220 2.87 -28.63 4.21
N LEU A 221 2.52 -28.52 5.49
CA LEU A 221 3.33 -27.88 6.53
C LEU A 221 4.04 -28.94 7.38
N GLU A 222 5.33 -28.74 7.59
CA GLU A 222 6.19 -29.54 8.45
C GLU A 222 6.84 -28.64 9.51
N THR A 223 6.98 -29.12 10.74
CA THR A 223 7.65 -28.40 11.83
C THR A 223 8.86 -29.18 12.30
N ASP A 224 9.93 -28.48 12.68
CA ASP A 224 11.06 -29.13 13.35
C ASP A 224 10.64 -29.56 14.77
N GLU A 225 10.96 -30.79 15.16
CA GLU A 225 10.58 -31.43 16.43
C GLU A 225 11.18 -30.76 17.69
N ALA A 226 12.08 -29.80 17.54
CA ALA A 226 12.83 -29.20 18.66
C ALA A 226 12.03 -28.18 19.50
N ALA A 227 10.80 -27.83 19.12
CA ALA A 227 10.02 -26.80 19.82
C ALA A 227 9.23 -27.32 21.03
N THR A 228 9.81 -28.21 21.84
CA THR A 228 9.15 -28.73 23.05
C THR A 228 9.18 -27.76 24.23
N ASN A 229 9.79 -26.58 24.15
CA ASN A 229 9.69 -25.56 25.20
C ASN A 229 9.88 -24.14 24.64
N PHE A 230 8.82 -23.32 24.67
CA PHE A 230 8.81 -21.84 24.63
C PHE A 230 9.63 -21.09 23.54
N GLY A 231 10.10 -21.76 22.48
CA GLY A 231 10.84 -21.16 21.37
C GLY A 231 10.01 -20.96 20.10
N GLU A 232 10.49 -20.10 19.18
CA GLU A 232 9.89 -19.95 17.85
C GLU A 232 10.08 -21.23 17.01
N SER A 233 8.98 -21.94 16.72
CA SER A 233 9.01 -23.10 15.82
C SER A 233 9.13 -22.66 14.37
N LYS A 234 10.17 -23.11 13.65
CA LYS A 234 10.24 -22.90 12.21
C LYS A 234 9.29 -23.88 11.51
N ILE A 235 8.35 -23.33 10.74
CA ILE A 235 7.47 -24.11 9.85
C ILE A 235 8.07 -24.09 8.45
N ASN A 236 8.39 -25.29 7.93
CA ASN A 236 8.83 -25.51 6.57
C ASN A 236 7.67 -26.01 5.72
N ILE A 237 7.67 -25.71 4.42
CA ILE A 237 6.67 -26.23 3.49
C ILE A 237 7.24 -27.44 2.77
N ALA A 238 7.01 -28.62 3.33
CA ALA A 238 7.55 -29.89 2.85
C ALA A 238 7.11 -30.22 1.42
N THR A 239 5.86 -29.93 1.09
CA THR A 239 5.30 -30.17 -0.24
C THR A 239 4.74 -28.88 -0.87
N PRO A 240 5.61 -28.01 -1.42
CA PRO A 240 5.19 -26.74 -2.02
C PRO A 240 4.17 -26.87 -3.15
N GLN A 241 4.23 -27.98 -3.89
CA GLN A 241 3.37 -28.25 -5.05
C GLN A 241 1.88 -28.24 -4.68
N LEU A 242 1.54 -28.63 -3.44
CA LEU A 242 0.17 -28.61 -2.94
C LEU A 242 -0.41 -27.18 -2.91
N VAL A 243 0.43 -26.16 -2.72
CA VAL A 243 0.02 -24.75 -2.70
C VAL A 243 0.19 -24.12 -4.08
N LEU A 244 1.35 -24.33 -4.72
CA LEU A 244 1.71 -23.63 -5.96
C LEU A 244 0.93 -24.11 -7.19
N GLU A 245 0.61 -25.41 -7.30
CA GLU A 245 -0.13 -25.90 -8.46
C GLU A 245 -1.56 -25.36 -8.50
N PRO A 246 -2.37 -25.42 -7.42
CA PRO A 246 -3.66 -24.74 -7.38
C PRO A 246 -3.53 -23.24 -7.70
N LEU A 247 -2.53 -22.57 -7.12
CA LEU A 247 -2.30 -21.14 -7.31
C LEU A 247 -2.05 -20.79 -8.78
N SER A 248 -1.21 -21.57 -9.47
CA SER A 248 -0.93 -21.39 -10.90
C SER A 248 -2.15 -21.61 -11.81
N ARG A 249 -3.15 -22.36 -11.32
CA ARG A 249 -4.41 -22.64 -12.04
C ARG A 249 -5.53 -21.67 -11.66
N GLY A 250 -5.28 -20.68 -10.79
CA GLY A 250 -6.31 -19.76 -10.32
C GLY A 250 -7.21 -20.30 -9.19
N ILE A 251 -6.98 -21.53 -8.73
CA ILE A 251 -7.71 -22.14 -7.61
C ILE A 251 -7.14 -21.58 -6.30
N VAL A 252 -8.00 -21.19 -5.37
CA VAL A 252 -7.56 -20.66 -4.07
C VAL A 252 -7.17 -21.80 -3.10
N PRO A 253 -5.89 -21.97 -2.75
CA PRO A 253 -5.47 -22.89 -1.70
C PRO A 253 -5.92 -22.41 -0.31
N ILE A 254 -6.61 -23.28 0.44
CA ILE A 254 -7.00 -23.07 1.83
C ILE A 254 -6.11 -23.94 2.73
N VAL A 255 -5.26 -23.31 3.53
CA VAL A 255 -4.24 -23.94 4.38
C VAL A 255 -4.64 -23.81 5.86
N PRO A 256 -4.82 -24.90 6.61
CA PRO A 256 -5.05 -24.85 8.05
C PRO A 256 -3.74 -24.62 8.82
N CYS A 257 -3.83 -24.01 10.01
CA CYS A 257 -2.71 -23.91 10.95
C CYS A 257 -2.41 -25.25 11.67
N LEU A 258 -2.14 -26.29 10.89
CA LEU A 258 -1.78 -27.64 11.34
C LEU A 258 -0.52 -28.10 10.59
N ALA A 259 0.47 -28.56 11.33
CA ALA A 259 1.73 -29.05 10.79
C ALA A 259 1.97 -30.51 11.19
N TYR A 260 2.85 -31.17 10.44
CA TYR A 260 3.33 -32.50 10.76
C TYR A 260 4.75 -32.42 11.28
N THR A 261 5.09 -33.21 12.28
CA THR A 261 6.49 -33.47 12.62
C THR A 261 7.14 -34.36 11.56
N PRO A 262 8.48 -34.47 11.48
CA PRO A 262 9.15 -35.40 10.58
C PRO A 262 8.78 -36.86 10.88
N THR A 263 8.41 -37.18 12.13
CA THR A 263 7.84 -38.48 12.51
C THR A 263 6.40 -38.71 12.03
N GLY A 264 5.76 -37.70 11.41
CA GLY A 264 4.40 -37.77 10.88
C GLY A 264 3.31 -37.50 11.92
N GLN A 265 3.67 -37.02 13.11
CA GLN A 265 2.69 -36.62 14.14
C GLN A 265 2.05 -35.29 13.78
N LEU A 266 0.72 -35.22 13.85
CA LEU A 266 -0.01 -33.98 13.64
C LEU A 266 0.07 -33.09 14.88
N VAL A 267 0.46 -31.83 14.69
CA VAL A 267 0.59 -30.82 15.73
C VAL A 267 -0.04 -29.49 15.31
N GLU A 268 -0.44 -28.68 16.28
CA GLU A 268 -0.88 -27.31 16.02
C GLU A 268 0.32 -26.44 15.67
N ALA A 269 0.16 -25.57 14.67
CA ALA A 269 1.17 -24.60 14.28
C ALA A 269 0.65 -23.20 14.61
N ARG A 270 1.52 -22.32 15.13
CA ARG A 270 1.16 -20.92 15.34
C ARG A 270 0.97 -20.23 13.99
N VAL A 271 -0.08 -19.43 13.85
CA VAL A 271 -0.37 -18.69 12.61
C VAL A 271 0.81 -17.84 12.14
N THR A 272 1.56 -17.25 13.08
CA THR A 272 2.74 -16.44 12.79
C THR A 272 3.81 -17.24 12.05
N ASP A 273 4.06 -18.47 12.46
CA ASP A 273 5.08 -19.32 11.85
C ASP A 273 4.61 -19.86 10.50
N VAL A 274 3.33 -20.22 10.37
CA VAL A 274 2.73 -20.65 9.10
C VAL A 274 2.77 -19.52 8.06
N MET A 275 2.39 -18.30 8.45
CA MET A 275 2.43 -17.12 7.57
C MET A 275 3.87 -16.79 7.17
N ALA A 276 4.83 -16.91 8.08
CA ALA A 276 6.25 -16.72 7.78
C ALA A 276 6.77 -17.77 6.79
N GLY A 277 6.49 -19.06 7.00
CA GLY A 277 6.91 -20.13 6.09
C GLY A 277 6.29 -20.01 4.69
N LEU A 278 5.02 -19.62 4.60
CA LEU A 278 4.38 -19.32 3.31
C LEU A 278 4.96 -18.07 2.64
N THR A 279 5.35 -17.07 3.43
CA THR A 279 6.03 -15.87 2.91
C THR A 279 7.41 -16.22 2.34
N GLU A 280 8.20 -17.05 3.03
CA GLU A 280 9.52 -17.55 2.58
C GLU A 280 9.41 -18.36 1.28
N LEU A 281 8.33 -19.14 1.15
CA LEU A 281 8.03 -19.87 -0.08
C LEU A 281 7.65 -18.95 -1.25
N LEU A 282 6.73 -18.02 -1.02
CA LEU A 282 6.20 -17.13 -2.06
C LEU A 282 7.18 -16.01 -2.43
N SER A 283 8.17 -15.72 -1.59
CA SER A 283 9.28 -14.81 -1.90
C SER A 283 10.41 -15.47 -2.68
N GLY A 284 10.35 -16.80 -2.88
CA GLY A 284 11.39 -17.57 -3.56
C GLY A 284 12.63 -17.87 -2.71
N GLN A 285 12.61 -17.56 -1.41
CA GLN A 285 13.75 -17.80 -0.50
C GLN A 285 13.89 -19.28 -0.10
N ALA A 286 12.81 -20.07 -0.14
CA ALA A 286 12.79 -21.47 0.26
C ALA A 286 13.23 -22.48 -0.84
N ALA A 287 13.70 -22.02 -2.01
CA ALA A 287 13.93 -22.89 -3.16
C ALA A 287 15.24 -23.68 -3.06
N HIS A 288 15.15 -24.98 -2.72
CA HIS A 288 16.31 -25.90 -2.71
C HIS A 288 16.62 -26.57 -4.06
N SER A 289 15.78 -26.43 -5.09
CA SER A 289 16.00 -27.05 -6.42
C SER A 289 15.79 -26.08 -7.58
N LYS A 290 16.64 -26.20 -8.62
CA LYS A 290 16.63 -25.31 -9.80
C LYS A 290 15.30 -25.28 -10.56
N ALA A 291 14.63 -26.43 -10.72
CA ALA A 291 13.35 -26.51 -11.43
C ALA A 291 12.18 -25.87 -10.67
N LEU A 292 12.23 -25.91 -9.34
CA LEU A 292 11.28 -25.20 -8.50
C LEU A 292 11.61 -23.69 -8.49
N GLN A 293 12.89 -23.32 -8.48
CA GLN A 293 13.37 -21.95 -8.52
C GLN A 293 12.86 -21.16 -9.73
N GLU A 294 12.91 -21.73 -10.94
CA GLU A 294 12.33 -21.10 -12.15
C GLU A 294 10.82 -20.88 -12.06
N LYS A 295 10.10 -21.73 -11.31
CA LYS A 295 8.65 -21.59 -11.09
C LYS A 295 8.33 -20.57 -9.97
N TYR A 296 9.24 -20.41 -8.99
CA TYR A 296 9.16 -19.42 -7.91
C TYR A 296 9.55 -18.01 -8.34
N GLU A 297 10.49 -17.86 -9.27
CA GLU A 297 10.88 -16.55 -9.83
C GLU A 297 9.70 -15.83 -10.49
N ARG A 298 8.67 -16.60 -10.87
CA ARG A 298 7.41 -16.09 -11.39
C ARG A 298 6.36 -15.81 -10.32
N THR A 299 6.64 -15.83 -9.01
CA THR A 299 5.65 -15.44 -7.99
C THR A 299 6.09 -14.20 -7.24
N ALA A 300 5.23 -13.19 -7.19
CA ALA A 300 5.47 -11.95 -6.45
C ALA A 300 4.40 -11.81 -5.35
N LEU A 301 4.81 -11.92 -4.08
CA LEU A 301 3.92 -11.67 -2.95
C LEU A 301 3.79 -10.17 -2.69
N ASP A 302 2.74 -9.57 -3.25
CA ASP A 302 2.48 -8.13 -3.14
C ASP A 302 1.74 -7.75 -1.87
N ARG A 303 0.84 -8.62 -1.40
CA ARG A 303 -0.14 -8.28 -0.37
C ARG A 303 -0.23 -9.35 0.71
N ILE A 304 -0.25 -8.91 1.97
CA ILE A 304 -0.63 -9.74 3.12
C ILE A 304 -1.90 -9.17 3.73
N ILE A 305 -2.99 -9.93 3.80
CA ILE A 305 -4.26 -9.45 4.35
C ILE A 305 -4.57 -10.24 5.61
N VAL A 306 -4.77 -9.55 6.74
CA VAL A 306 -5.17 -10.17 8.01
C VAL A 306 -6.62 -9.80 8.28
N LEU A 307 -7.49 -10.81 8.16
CA LEU A 307 -8.91 -10.73 8.45
C LEU A 307 -9.14 -11.13 9.92
N ASP A 308 -9.06 -10.14 10.80
CA ASP A 308 -9.14 -10.34 12.25
C ASP A 308 -10.44 -9.73 12.81
N PRO A 309 -11.29 -10.48 13.55
CA PRO A 309 -12.45 -9.92 14.25
C PRO A 309 -12.17 -8.68 15.12
N ALA A 310 -10.95 -8.57 15.67
CA ALA A 310 -10.47 -7.42 16.43
C ALA A 310 -10.45 -6.12 15.61
N GLY A 311 -10.28 -6.22 14.28
CA GLY A 311 -10.18 -5.08 13.37
C GLY A 311 -8.79 -4.45 13.31
N GLY A 312 -8.71 -3.21 12.83
CA GLY A 312 -7.46 -2.47 12.76
C GLY A 312 -6.91 -2.11 14.14
N ILE A 313 -5.67 -1.60 14.17
CA ILE A 313 -4.93 -1.33 15.39
C ILE A 313 -5.42 -0.02 16.03
N PRO A 314 -5.84 -0.03 17.31
CA PRO A 314 -6.29 1.17 18.02
C PRO A 314 -5.12 2.07 18.45
N SER A 315 -5.39 3.35 18.67
CA SER A 315 -4.43 4.34 19.20
C SER A 315 -5.16 5.42 19.98
N LYS A 316 -4.98 5.55 21.30
CA LYS A 316 -5.61 6.63 22.09
C LYS A 316 -4.90 7.98 21.90
N SER A 317 -3.64 7.97 21.48
CA SER A 317 -2.84 9.18 21.25
C SER A 317 -3.24 9.93 19.97
N ARG A 318 -3.86 9.24 19.01
CA ARG A 318 -4.31 9.82 17.74
C ARG A 318 -5.75 10.29 17.85
N GLY A 319 -6.06 11.43 17.25
CA GLY A 319 -7.44 11.94 17.22
C GLY A 319 -8.45 11.03 16.52
N ASP A 320 -7.98 10.12 15.65
CA ASP A 320 -8.80 9.09 15.00
C ASP A 320 -9.06 7.85 15.84
N LYS A 321 -8.45 7.78 17.03
CA LYS A 321 -8.47 6.61 17.91
C LYS A 321 -7.89 5.32 17.29
N ALA A 322 -7.24 5.40 16.11
CA ALA A 322 -6.73 4.26 15.37
C ALA A 322 -5.46 4.58 14.57
N HIS A 323 -4.62 3.55 14.37
CA HIS A 323 -3.50 3.58 13.44
C HIS A 323 -3.99 3.21 12.04
N VAL A 324 -4.28 4.21 11.22
CA VAL A 324 -4.77 4.01 9.84
C VAL A 324 -3.64 3.55 8.89
N PHE A 325 -2.42 4.03 9.14
CA PHE A 325 -1.21 3.62 8.44
C PHE A 325 -0.07 3.46 9.45
N VAL A 326 0.72 2.40 9.29
CA VAL A 326 1.87 2.07 10.13
C VAL A 326 3.11 1.87 9.27
N ASN A 327 4.15 2.66 9.53
CA ASN A 327 5.50 2.41 9.06
C ASN A 327 6.26 1.57 10.11
N ILE A 328 6.43 0.26 9.87
CA ILE A 328 7.03 -0.65 10.85
C ILE A 328 8.45 -0.22 11.25
N GLU A 329 9.28 0.25 10.32
CA GLU A 329 10.66 0.67 10.60
C GLU A 329 10.75 1.84 11.60
N GLN A 330 9.65 2.57 11.84
CA GLN A 330 9.65 3.76 12.71
C GLN A 330 8.76 3.64 13.93
N GLU A 331 7.59 3.03 13.77
CA GLU A 331 6.50 3.11 14.74
C GLU A 331 6.32 1.79 15.50
N PHE A 332 7.02 0.71 15.13
CA PHE A 332 6.77 -0.61 15.70
C PHE A 332 6.91 -0.64 17.23
N ASP A 333 8.06 -0.20 17.76
CA ASP A 333 8.33 -0.29 19.20
C ASP A 333 7.38 0.61 20.01
N ASP A 334 7.11 1.82 19.52
CA ASP A 334 6.15 2.76 20.12
C ASP A 334 4.74 2.19 20.18
N ILE A 335 4.25 1.60 19.07
CA ILE A 335 2.89 1.03 19.02
C ILE A 335 2.81 -0.19 19.95
N VAL A 336 3.85 -1.02 20.01
CA VAL A 336 3.89 -2.15 20.94
C VAL A 336 3.87 -1.68 22.39
N GLY A 337 4.60 -0.59 22.71
CA GLY A 337 4.55 0.07 24.02
C GLY A 337 3.15 0.59 24.35
N GLU A 338 2.56 1.36 23.44
CA GLU A 338 1.21 1.93 23.55
C GLU A 338 0.15 0.83 23.79
N LEU A 339 0.19 -0.26 23.03
CA LEU A 339 -0.73 -1.40 23.19
C LEU A 339 -0.51 -2.13 24.53
N SER A 340 0.72 -2.18 25.04
CA SER A 340 1.05 -2.82 26.31
C SER A 340 0.51 -2.00 27.50
N GLU A 341 0.64 -0.67 27.44
CA GLU A 341 0.01 0.24 28.40
C GLU A 341 -1.52 0.08 28.40
N TYR A 342 -2.12 -0.10 27.21
CA TYR A 342 -3.56 -0.31 27.11
C TYR A 342 -3.99 -1.60 27.75
N ALA A 343 -3.25 -2.69 27.52
CA ALA A 343 -3.52 -3.97 28.15
C ALA A 343 -3.44 -3.89 29.69
N GLY A 344 -2.49 -3.11 30.24
CA GLY A 344 -2.35 -2.91 31.69
C GLY A 344 -3.44 -2.04 32.34
N SER A 345 -4.05 -1.14 31.56
CA SER A 345 -5.07 -0.19 32.06
C SER A 345 -6.51 -0.71 32.09
N CYS A 346 -6.80 -1.89 31.53
CA CYS A 346 -8.18 -2.36 31.29
C CYS A 346 -8.58 -3.54 32.20
N ASP A 347 -9.77 -3.47 32.80
CA ASP A 347 -10.36 -4.55 33.60
C ASP A 347 -10.80 -5.76 32.73
N GLN A 348 -10.11 -6.89 32.94
CA GLN A 348 -10.44 -8.31 32.72
C GLN A 348 -10.87 -8.82 31.32
N THR A 349 -11.55 -8.07 30.45
CA THR A 349 -12.04 -8.58 29.14
C THR A 349 -11.29 -8.06 27.91
N SER A 350 -10.56 -6.96 28.05
CA SER A 350 -9.82 -6.29 26.95
C SER A 350 -8.34 -6.68 26.74
N PRO A 351 -7.59 -7.35 27.65
CA PRO A 351 -6.14 -7.53 27.45
C PRO A 351 -5.81 -8.46 26.28
N ARG A 352 -6.66 -9.47 26.01
CA ARG A 352 -6.47 -10.40 24.88
C ARG A 352 -6.54 -9.71 23.52
N VAL A 353 -7.40 -8.71 23.35
CA VAL A 353 -7.53 -7.99 22.08
C VAL A 353 -6.26 -7.17 21.78
N TYR A 354 -5.67 -6.55 22.80
CA TYR A 354 -4.41 -5.81 22.61
C TYR A 354 -3.23 -6.77 22.35
N GLN A 355 -3.17 -7.91 23.04
CA GLN A 355 -2.18 -8.96 22.75
C GLN A 355 -2.30 -9.47 21.31
N GLN A 356 -3.53 -9.70 20.83
CA GLN A 356 -3.83 -10.07 19.45
C GLN A 356 -3.31 -9.04 18.45
N HIS A 357 -3.51 -7.73 18.70
CA HIS A 357 -2.95 -6.68 17.84
C HIS A 357 -1.42 -6.69 17.83
N GLN A 358 -0.77 -6.94 18.97
CA GLN A 358 0.69 -7.06 19.04
C GLN A 358 1.20 -8.29 18.27
N GLU A 359 0.52 -9.44 18.37
CA GLU A 359 0.87 -10.64 17.60
C GLU A 359 0.73 -10.41 16.10
N ASN A 360 -0.36 -9.75 15.67
CA ASN A 360 -0.53 -9.35 14.28
C ASN A 360 0.62 -8.45 13.81
N LEU A 361 1.03 -7.45 14.60
CA LEU A 361 2.15 -6.58 14.28
C LEU A 361 3.48 -7.34 14.19
N ARG A 362 3.77 -8.22 15.14
CA ARG A 362 4.99 -9.06 15.14
C ARG A 362 5.03 -9.97 13.90
N MET A 363 3.91 -10.62 13.58
CA MET A 363 3.77 -11.44 12.39
C MET A 363 4.02 -10.62 11.11
N LEU A 364 3.40 -9.44 11.00
CA LEU A 364 3.59 -8.58 9.83
C LEU A 364 5.01 -8.03 9.72
N LYS A 365 5.68 -7.68 10.84
CA LYS A 365 7.10 -7.29 10.85
C LYS A 365 7.99 -8.40 10.30
N ARG A 366 7.77 -9.64 10.76
CA ARG A 366 8.51 -10.82 10.27
C ARG A 366 8.26 -11.06 8.78
N CYS A 367 7.00 -11.07 8.35
CA CYS A 367 6.66 -11.34 6.95
C CYS A 367 7.14 -10.24 5.99
N LEU A 368 6.86 -8.97 6.31
CA LEU A 368 7.25 -7.84 5.47
C LEU A 368 8.78 -7.62 5.45
N GLY A 369 9.51 -8.09 6.47
CA GLY A 369 10.97 -8.10 6.48
C GLY A 369 11.60 -8.98 5.39
N MET A 370 10.92 -10.05 4.99
CA MET A 370 11.34 -10.97 3.92
C MET A 370 10.95 -10.50 2.51
N LEU A 371 10.10 -9.46 2.42
CA LEU A 371 9.53 -8.98 1.17
C LEU A 371 10.15 -7.68 0.68
N PRO A 372 10.03 -7.37 -0.64
CA PRO A 372 10.39 -6.07 -1.17
C PRO A 372 9.59 -4.93 -0.52
N SER A 373 10.15 -3.71 -0.52
CA SER A 373 9.50 -2.51 0.04
C SER A 373 8.19 -2.11 -0.66
N ALA A 374 7.94 -2.64 -1.87
CA ALA A 374 6.70 -2.47 -2.60
C ALA A 374 5.53 -3.25 -1.99
N SER A 375 5.81 -4.35 -1.28
CA SER A 375 4.80 -5.19 -0.63
C SER A 375 4.19 -4.49 0.58
N SER A 376 2.94 -4.80 0.87
CA SER A 376 2.18 -4.17 1.95
C SER A 376 1.24 -5.16 2.62
N ALA A 377 0.87 -4.85 3.85
CA ALA A 377 -0.10 -5.63 4.60
C ALA A 377 -1.32 -4.79 5.02
N LEU A 378 -2.47 -5.43 5.16
CA LEU A 378 -3.71 -4.80 5.59
C LEU A 378 -4.34 -5.61 6.71
N ILE A 379 -4.64 -4.96 7.84
CA ILE A 379 -5.44 -5.55 8.91
C ILE A 379 -6.84 -4.94 8.82
N ILE A 380 -7.86 -5.80 8.67
CA ILE A 380 -9.26 -5.37 8.49
C ILE A 380 -10.21 -6.39 9.11
N ALA A 381 -11.33 -5.91 9.67
CA ALA A 381 -12.34 -6.81 10.20
C ALA A 381 -13.08 -7.55 9.06
N PRO A 382 -13.37 -8.86 9.18
CA PRO A 382 -14.11 -9.61 8.16
C PRO A 382 -15.46 -8.97 7.79
N ARG A 383 -16.17 -8.42 8.77
CA ARG A 383 -17.43 -7.67 8.58
C ARG A 383 -17.26 -6.41 7.73
N GLU A 384 -16.15 -5.71 7.86
CA GLU A 384 -15.85 -4.49 7.08
C GLU A 384 -15.42 -4.89 5.66
N ALA A 385 -14.61 -5.94 5.52
CA ALA A 385 -14.25 -6.49 4.21
C ALA A 385 -15.49 -6.98 3.44
N ALA A 386 -16.47 -7.59 4.12
CA ALA A 386 -17.71 -8.08 3.51
C ALA A 386 -18.70 -6.98 3.09
N GLN A 387 -18.57 -5.74 3.60
CA GLN A 387 -19.45 -4.63 3.21
C GLN A 387 -19.29 -4.22 1.74
N ALA A 388 -18.20 -4.65 1.09
CA ALA A 388 -17.98 -4.62 -0.35
C ALA A 388 -19.16 -5.08 -1.20
N SER A 389 -19.83 -6.15 -0.77
CA SER A 389 -20.88 -6.83 -1.54
C SER A 389 -22.28 -6.30 -1.27
N LYS A 390 -22.44 -5.43 -0.28
CA LYS A 390 -23.74 -4.83 0.06
C LYS A 390 -23.95 -3.61 -0.84
N THR A 391 -24.49 -3.85 -2.03
CA THR A 391 -25.18 -2.82 -2.81
C THR A 391 -26.46 -2.41 -2.07
N SER A 392 -26.35 -1.78 -0.90
CA SER A 392 -27.53 -1.19 -0.27
C SER A 392 -27.91 0.04 -1.09
N ASP A 393 -29.10 -0.02 -1.68
CA ASP A 393 -29.94 1.15 -1.95
C ASP A 393 -29.88 2.08 -0.74
N ALA A 394 -29.09 3.15 -0.87
CA ALA A 394 -29.07 4.25 0.09
C ALA A 394 -29.45 5.51 -0.69
N THR A 395 -30.71 5.58 -1.10
CA THR A 395 -31.40 6.86 -1.26
C THR A 395 -31.81 7.36 0.13
N LEU A 396 -31.54 8.65 0.37
CA LEU A 396 -32.07 9.57 1.40
C LEU A 396 -30.97 10.26 2.24
N GLY A 397 -30.23 11.12 1.55
CA GLY A 397 -29.44 12.23 2.09
C GLY A 397 -28.82 12.99 0.91
N PRO A 398 -28.65 14.32 0.94
CA PRO A 398 -28.09 15.10 -0.18
C PRO A 398 -26.57 14.90 -0.39
N GLY A 399 -26.04 13.72 -0.04
CA GLY A 399 -24.66 13.32 -0.28
C GLY A 399 -24.62 12.07 -1.14
N THR A 400 -24.21 12.18 -2.39
CA THR A 400 -24.04 11.10 -3.38
C THR A 400 -22.87 10.14 -3.08
N ARG A 401 -22.44 10.02 -1.81
CA ARG A 401 -21.21 9.29 -1.47
C ARG A 401 -21.53 7.83 -1.11
N ARG A 402 -21.51 6.97 -2.14
CA ARG A 402 -21.51 5.50 -2.00
C ARG A 402 -20.45 5.07 -0.97
N GLN A 403 -20.80 4.18 -0.04
CA GLN A 403 -19.84 3.65 0.95
C GLN A 403 -18.67 2.99 0.21
N LYS A 404 -17.44 3.36 0.61
CA LYS A 404 -16.21 2.96 -0.10
C LYS A 404 -15.75 1.59 0.41
N ASN A 405 -15.44 0.68 -0.50
CA ASN A 405 -14.83 -0.59 -0.14
C ASN A 405 -13.34 -0.40 0.22
N THR A 406 -13.01 -0.54 1.51
CA THR A 406 -11.64 -0.37 2.03
C THR A 406 -10.65 -1.36 1.41
N LEU A 407 -11.04 -2.62 1.20
CA LEU A 407 -10.16 -3.68 0.70
C LEU A 407 -9.80 -3.46 -0.78
N ILE A 408 -10.79 -3.19 -1.64
CA ILE A 408 -10.56 -2.89 -3.06
C ILE A 408 -9.81 -1.56 -3.22
N TYR A 409 -10.20 -0.55 -2.46
CA TYR A 409 -9.49 0.74 -2.48
C TYR A 409 -8.01 0.55 -2.15
N ASN A 410 -7.68 -0.20 -1.10
CA ASN A 410 -6.31 -0.44 -0.71
C ASN A 410 -5.54 -1.26 -1.75
N LEU A 411 -6.20 -2.26 -2.37
CA LEU A 411 -5.60 -3.04 -3.44
C LEU A 411 -5.20 -2.14 -4.62
N LEU A 412 -6.12 -1.29 -5.07
CA LEU A 412 -5.91 -0.43 -6.25
C LEU A 412 -4.95 0.72 -6.00
N THR A 413 -4.98 1.30 -4.81
CA THR A 413 -4.25 2.54 -4.52
C THR A 413 -2.99 2.35 -3.67
N ASN A 414 -2.86 1.22 -2.98
CA ASN A 414 -1.84 0.97 -1.96
C ASN A 414 -1.76 2.09 -0.89
N LYS A 415 -2.91 2.69 -0.60
CA LYS A 415 -3.11 3.78 0.35
C LYS A 415 -4.20 3.41 1.36
N PRO A 416 -4.12 3.95 2.57
CA PRO A 416 -5.25 3.88 3.48
C PRO A 416 -6.40 4.74 2.97
N LEU A 417 -7.63 4.42 3.36
CA LEU A 417 -8.83 5.16 2.96
C LEU A 417 -8.78 6.64 3.37
N VAL A 418 -8.12 6.91 4.51
CA VAL A 418 -7.87 8.22 5.09
C VAL A 418 -6.36 8.38 5.28
N SER A 419 -5.79 9.55 4.95
CA SER A 419 -4.35 9.77 5.09
C SER A 419 -3.97 10.00 6.56
N SER A 420 -2.94 9.31 7.05
CA SER A 420 -2.46 9.38 8.45
C SER A 420 -1.82 10.70 8.85
N SER A 421 -1.57 11.57 7.88
CA SER A 421 -1.04 12.93 8.06
C SER A 421 -2.13 14.00 8.20
N LEU A 422 -3.41 13.66 8.06
CA LEU A 422 -4.50 14.63 8.19
C LEU A 422 -4.66 15.05 9.66
N PRO A 423 -5.03 16.30 9.96
CA PRO A 423 -5.30 16.75 11.32
C PRO A 423 -6.58 16.12 11.85
N ALA A 424 -6.56 15.72 13.12
CA ALA A 424 -7.69 15.09 13.83
C ALA A 424 -9.02 15.84 13.68
N ALA A 425 -8.98 17.18 13.76
CA ALA A 425 -10.17 18.04 13.66
C ALA A 425 -10.93 17.90 12.33
N ARG A 426 -10.27 17.45 11.26
CA ARG A 426 -10.89 17.28 9.94
C ARG A 426 -11.45 15.87 9.71
N MET A 427 -11.20 14.93 10.63
CA MET A 427 -11.56 13.52 10.46
C MET A 427 -12.86 13.17 11.21
N SER A 428 -13.13 13.83 12.35
CA SER A 428 -14.34 13.63 13.16
C SER A 428 -15.65 13.95 12.42
N SER A 429 -15.62 14.80 11.39
CA SER A 429 -16.79 15.17 10.60
C SER A 429 -17.26 14.09 9.62
N SER A 430 -16.46 13.04 9.36
CA SER A 430 -16.76 12.01 8.36
C SER A 430 -17.27 10.69 8.94
N LEU A 431 -17.24 10.51 10.28
CA LEU A 431 -17.64 9.29 10.99
C LEU A 431 -18.79 9.51 11.98
N SER A 432 -19.56 10.60 11.87
CA SER A 432 -20.71 10.87 12.73
C SER A 432 -21.91 9.93 12.45
N SER A 433 -21.79 8.67 12.88
CA SER A 433 -22.91 7.78 13.17
C SER A 433 -23.05 7.64 14.68
N THR A 434 -24.28 7.82 15.15
CA THR A 434 -24.77 8.21 16.49
C THR A 434 -24.62 7.20 17.65
N ASP A 435 -23.61 6.31 17.66
CA ASP A 435 -23.49 5.30 18.73
C ASP A 435 -22.11 5.30 19.45
N PRO A 436 -22.00 5.86 20.67
CA PRO A 436 -20.73 6.01 21.38
C PRO A 436 -20.16 4.71 21.97
N ALA A 437 -20.95 3.63 22.08
CA ALA A 437 -20.51 2.36 22.68
C ALA A 437 -19.72 1.43 21.72
N HIS A 438 -19.76 1.68 20.41
CA HIS A 438 -19.17 0.79 19.38
C HIS A 438 -18.16 1.49 18.44
N GLN A 439 -17.64 2.65 18.83
CA GLN A 439 -16.80 3.52 17.98
C GLN A 439 -15.29 3.21 17.98
N SER A 440 -14.82 2.19 18.71
CA SER A 440 -13.38 2.09 19.05
C SER A 440 -12.44 1.48 17.98
N THR A 441 -12.89 0.62 17.04
CA THR A 441 -11.93 -0.20 16.24
C THR A 441 -12.37 -0.53 14.80
N LYS A 442 -13.15 0.32 14.15
CA LYS A 442 -13.76 0.01 12.84
C LYS A 442 -12.97 0.48 11.60
N THR A 443 -11.69 0.81 11.75
CA THR A 443 -10.90 1.35 10.64
C THR A 443 -9.75 0.40 10.33
N ALA A 444 -9.66 -0.06 9.09
CA ALA A 444 -8.56 -0.90 8.64
C ALA A 444 -7.19 -0.20 8.81
N THR A 445 -6.17 -0.98 9.11
CA THR A 445 -4.79 -0.51 9.27
C THR A 445 -3.94 -1.00 8.10
N LEU A 446 -3.43 -0.06 7.30
CA LEU A 446 -2.42 -0.37 6.28
C LEU A 446 -1.04 -0.39 6.93
N VAL A 447 -0.35 -1.52 6.83
CA VAL A 447 0.99 -1.71 7.38
C VAL A 447 1.97 -1.87 6.21
N LYS A 448 3.07 -1.13 6.25
CA LYS A 448 4.20 -1.37 5.34
C LYS A 448 5.44 -1.61 6.17
N ARG A 449 6.39 -2.39 5.63
CA ARG A 449 7.77 -2.40 6.19
C ARG A 449 8.21 -0.95 6.37
N GLY A 450 7.98 -0.19 5.30
CA GLY A 450 8.03 1.26 5.30
C GLY A 450 9.35 1.77 4.76
N MET A 451 9.57 3.06 4.94
CA MET A 451 10.75 3.76 4.43
C MET A 451 11.62 4.13 5.62
N PRO A 452 12.93 3.79 5.64
CA PRO A 452 13.79 4.22 6.72
C PRO A 452 13.84 5.76 6.74
N LEU A 453 13.81 6.36 7.92
CA LEU A 453 13.98 7.80 8.08
C LEU A 453 15.27 8.08 8.84
N THR A 454 16.06 9.00 8.30
CA THR A 454 17.23 9.56 8.98
C THR A 454 16.91 10.99 9.40
N ILE A 455 16.92 11.27 10.70
CA ILE A 455 16.64 12.59 11.27
C ILE A 455 17.95 13.14 11.84
N ILE A 456 18.42 14.28 11.32
CA ILE A 456 19.71 14.87 11.62
C ILE A 456 19.51 16.32 12.09
N PRO A 457 19.85 16.69 13.34
CA PRO A 457 20.25 15.80 14.42
C PRO A 457 19.07 14.93 14.88
N ALA A 458 19.33 13.83 15.59
CA ALA A 458 18.26 13.02 16.14
C ALA A 458 17.33 13.88 17.02
N ALA A 459 16.02 13.79 16.77
CA ALA A 459 15.01 14.51 17.54
C ALA A 459 14.41 13.58 18.59
N ASP A 460 14.27 14.05 19.82
CA ASP A 460 13.44 13.40 20.82
C ASP A 460 11.97 13.54 20.40
N ARG A 461 11.20 12.44 20.38
CA ARG A 461 9.82 12.46 19.86
C ARG A 461 8.85 13.24 20.75
N HIS A 462 9.13 13.39 22.04
CA HIS A 462 8.26 14.10 22.96
C HIS A 462 8.54 15.60 22.94
N THR A 463 9.81 16.00 22.94
CA THR A 463 10.17 17.43 22.98
C THR A 463 10.36 18.03 21.61
N GLY A 464 10.83 17.23 20.64
CA GLY A 464 11.29 17.71 19.34
C GLY A 464 12.58 18.52 19.41
N TRP A 465 12.96 19.13 18.29
CA TRP A 465 14.10 20.05 18.24
C TRP A 465 13.80 21.34 18.98
N GLN A 466 14.71 21.74 19.86
CA GLN A 466 14.60 22.96 20.65
C GLN A 466 15.29 24.14 19.97
N LYS A 467 14.83 25.35 20.32
CA LYS A 467 15.44 26.60 19.85
C LYS A 467 16.87 26.68 20.42
N PRO A 468 17.88 27.04 19.62
CA PRO A 468 19.23 27.24 20.12
C PRO A 468 19.29 28.46 21.05
N GLU A 469 19.92 28.32 22.22
CA GLU A 469 20.09 29.41 23.19
C GLU A 469 20.91 30.57 22.61
N THR A 470 21.89 30.26 21.77
CA THR A 470 22.77 31.23 21.12
C THR A 470 22.12 31.92 19.91
N GLY A 471 20.96 31.44 19.46
CA GLY A 471 20.29 31.88 18.23
C GLY A 471 20.83 31.23 16.95
N TYR A 472 21.94 30.49 17.02
CA TYR A 472 22.57 29.84 15.87
C TYR A 472 22.72 28.34 16.09
N THR A 473 22.64 27.57 15.00
CA THR A 473 22.84 26.11 15.01
C THR A 473 24.20 25.71 14.45
N SER A 474 24.72 24.57 14.91
CA SER A 474 26.01 24.03 14.49
C SER A 474 25.95 23.12 13.26
N LEU A 475 24.75 22.71 12.82
CA LEU A 475 24.60 21.79 11.71
C LEU A 475 24.88 22.48 10.36
N SER A 476 25.80 21.92 9.58
CA SER A 476 26.13 22.34 8.21
C SER A 476 25.94 21.18 7.24
N LEU A 477 25.25 21.39 6.10
CA LEU A 477 24.93 20.30 5.16
C LEU A 477 26.10 19.90 4.26
N ASP A 478 27.09 20.77 4.11
CA ASP A 478 28.30 20.59 3.33
C ASP A 478 29.41 19.87 4.10
N ASP A 479 29.51 20.11 5.41
CA ASP A 479 30.58 19.57 6.25
C ASP A 479 30.16 18.33 7.07
N ASP A 480 28.86 18.06 7.23
CA ASP A 480 28.39 16.94 8.07
C ASP A 480 28.51 15.60 7.33
N PRO A 481 29.29 14.63 7.85
CA PRO A 481 29.52 13.34 7.18
C PRO A 481 28.26 12.46 7.08
N ARG A 482 27.19 12.79 7.82
CA ARG A 482 25.90 12.08 7.75
C ARG A 482 25.04 12.52 6.57
N VAL A 483 25.42 13.61 5.89
CA VAL A 483 24.65 14.20 4.78
C VAL A 483 25.37 13.95 3.45
N ASP A 484 24.68 13.29 2.52
CA ASP A 484 25.10 13.20 1.12
C ASP A 484 24.53 14.41 0.37
N LEU A 485 25.29 15.50 0.40
CA LEU A 485 24.90 16.75 -0.25
C LEU A 485 24.64 16.58 -1.76
N PRO A 486 25.47 15.85 -2.56
CA PRO A 486 25.17 15.60 -3.97
C PRO A 486 23.79 14.97 -4.21
N ARG A 487 23.41 13.94 -3.44
CA ARG A 487 22.09 13.32 -3.55
C ARG A 487 20.97 14.26 -3.12
N LEU A 488 21.17 15.02 -2.05
CA LEU A 488 20.19 16.03 -1.60
C LEU A 488 19.94 17.10 -2.67
N VAL A 489 21.01 17.61 -3.30
CA VAL A 489 20.91 18.59 -4.39
C VAL A 489 20.20 17.99 -5.60
N HIS A 490 20.50 16.73 -5.95
CA HIS A 490 19.79 16.03 -7.02
C HIS A 490 18.29 15.92 -6.74
N LEU A 491 17.91 15.50 -5.54
CA LEU A 491 16.52 15.39 -5.09
C LEU A 491 15.80 16.75 -5.16
N VAL A 492 16.42 17.83 -4.68
CA VAL A 492 15.84 19.18 -4.75
C VAL A 492 15.66 19.61 -6.21
N ASN A 493 16.66 19.37 -7.06
CA ASN A 493 16.58 19.74 -8.47
C ASN A 493 15.45 18.99 -9.20
N ASP A 494 15.32 17.70 -8.96
CA ASP A 494 14.25 16.86 -9.52
C ASP A 494 12.86 17.31 -9.04
N SER A 495 12.71 17.48 -7.73
CA SER A 495 11.42 17.82 -7.11
C SER A 495 10.92 19.21 -7.54
N PHE A 496 11.81 20.20 -7.65
CA PHE A 496 11.43 21.58 -7.99
C PHE A 496 11.57 21.93 -9.48
N ARG A 497 12.05 20.99 -10.31
CA ARG A 497 12.26 21.14 -11.76
C ARG A 497 13.14 22.33 -12.14
N ARG A 498 14.09 22.67 -11.27
CA ARG A 498 14.98 23.83 -11.42
C ARG A 498 16.31 23.52 -10.76
N LYS A 499 17.41 24.05 -11.30
CA LYS A 499 18.73 23.90 -10.69
C LYS A 499 18.88 24.79 -9.46
N LEU A 500 19.32 24.16 -8.37
CA LEU A 500 19.66 24.81 -7.13
C LEU A 500 21.00 25.54 -7.30
N ASP A 501 21.04 26.81 -6.90
CA ASP A 501 22.29 27.52 -6.69
C ASP A 501 22.86 27.11 -5.33
N THR A 502 23.66 26.04 -5.32
CA THR A 502 24.11 25.38 -4.09
C THR A 502 24.91 26.32 -3.19
N PRO A 503 25.95 27.06 -3.64
CA PRO A 503 26.71 27.95 -2.77
C PRO A 503 25.83 29.04 -2.15
N ALA A 504 25.04 29.75 -2.94
CA ALA A 504 24.18 30.81 -2.44
C ALA A 504 23.10 30.29 -1.48
N TYR A 505 22.61 29.07 -1.70
CA TYR A 505 21.65 28.43 -0.81
C TYR A 505 22.27 28.01 0.52
N LEU A 506 23.43 27.35 0.50
CA LEU A 506 24.15 26.93 1.70
C LEU A 506 24.55 28.13 2.56
N ASP A 507 25.05 29.21 1.95
CA ASP A 507 25.36 30.45 2.65
C ASP A 507 24.13 31.07 3.31
N ARG A 508 22.95 30.95 2.70
CA ARG A 508 21.69 31.41 3.29
C ARG A 508 21.35 30.61 4.55
N ILE A 509 21.40 29.29 4.50
CA ILE A 509 20.96 28.45 5.62
C ILE A 509 22.01 28.26 6.72
N ARG A 510 23.27 28.64 6.47
CA ARG A 510 24.37 28.51 7.43
C ARG A 510 23.99 29.12 8.78
N GLY A 511 24.19 28.36 9.85
CA GLY A 511 23.87 28.76 11.22
C GLY A 511 22.38 28.79 11.58
N ARG A 512 21.47 28.40 10.67
CA ARG A 512 20.02 28.40 10.89
C ARG A 512 19.37 27.03 10.79
N ILE A 513 20.10 25.99 10.42
CA ILE A 513 19.52 24.67 10.18
C ILE A 513 19.06 24.06 11.51
N ALA A 514 17.76 23.85 11.65
CA ALA A 514 17.19 23.13 12.78
C ALA A 514 17.45 21.62 12.61
N GLY A 515 17.25 21.12 11.39
CA GLY A 515 17.62 19.78 11.01
C GLY A 515 17.16 19.37 9.62
N LEU A 516 17.56 18.17 9.24
CA LEU A 516 17.29 17.50 7.98
C LEU A 516 16.59 16.17 8.28
N ILE A 517 15.47 15.93 7.62
CA ILE A 517 14.77 14.64 7.63
C ILE A 517 14.97 14.03 6.23
N VAL A 518 15.58 12.86 6.14
CA VAL A 518 15.77 12.12 4.88
C VAL A 518 14.95 10.83 4.92
N ALA A 519 14.09 10.63 3.93
CA ALA A 519 13.35 9.40 3.71
C ALA A 519 14.07 8.52 2.68
N GLY A 520 14.32 7.28 3.10
CA GLY A 520 14.96 6.25 2.31
C GLY A 520 16.38 6.61 1.92
N ASN A 521 16.74 6.23 0.71
CA ASN A 521 17.96 6.65 0.03
C ASN A 521 17.71 7.95 -0.77
N TYR A 522 17.29 9.02 -0.09
CA TYR A 522 16.97 10.32 -0.69
C TYR A 522 15.78 10.29 -1.68
N GLU A 523 14.81 9.41 -1.50
CA GLU A 523 13.53 9.49 -2.23
C GLU A 523 12.70 10.70 -1.80
N GLY A 524 12.94 11.21 -0.59
CA GLY A 524 12.42 12.49 -0.15
C GLY A 524 13.20 13.08 1.01
N ALA A 525 13.12 14.40 1.19
CA ALA A 525 13.79 15.11 2.26
C ALA A 525 13.04 16.38 2.68
N ALA A 526 13.15 16.73 3.95
CA ALA A 526 12.67 17.99 4.50
C ALA A 526 13.84 18.73 5.20
N ILE A 527 14.12 19.96 4.76
CA ILE A 527 15.11 20.85 5.37
C ILE A 527 14.35 21.88 6.21
N LEU A 528 14.68 21.93 7.50
CA LEU A 528 14.03 22.79 8.47
C LEU A 528 15.04 23.75 9.09
N THR A 529 14.59 24.99 9.33
CA THR A 529 15.43 26.08 9.81
C THR A 529 14.76 26.81 10.98
N TRP A 530 15.59 27.36 11.86
CA TRP A 530 15.20 28.40 12.80
C TRP A 530 15.41 29.76 12.14
N GLU A 531 14.31 30.45 11.84
CA GLU A 531 14.35 31.75 11.18
C GLU A 531 14.09 32.87 12.16
N GLN A 532 14.90 33.92 12.07
CA GLN A 532 14.77 35.11 12.90
C GLN A 532 13.68 36.03 12.30
N PRO A 533 12.64 36.41 13.06
CA PRO A 533 11.65 37.35 12.57
C PRO A 533 12.23 38.77 12.45
N PRO A 534 11.74 39.58 11.49
CA PRO A 534 12.21 40.94 11.31
C PRO A 534 11.85 41.80 12.53
N GLY A 535 12.80 42.63 12.98
CA GLY A 535 12.59 43.55 14.10
C GLY A 535 12.94 43.00 15.49
N THR A 536 13.50 41.79 15.59
CA THR A 536 14.04 41.26 16.83
C THR A 536 15.30 40.44 16.60
N THR A 537 16.20 40.41 17.58
CA THR A 537 17.42 39.58 17.62
C THR A 537 17.38 38.56 18.75
N SER A 538 16.24 38.44 19.45
CA SER A 538 16.11 37.52 20.58
C SER A 538 16.09 36.06 20.10
N PRO A 539 16.98 35.18 20.63
CA PRO A 539 16.96 33.74 20.34
C PRO A 539 15.64 33.05 20.71
N SER A 540 14.96 33.54 21.76
CA SER A 540 13.67 32.99 22.20
C SER A 540 12.56 33.12 21.15
N ARG A 541 12.69 34.07 20.23
CA ARG A 541 11.70 34.39 19.19
C ARG A 541 11.95 33.72 17.85
N LEU A 542 12.90 32.77 17.79
CA LEU A 542 13.13 31.99 16.58
C LEU A 542 11.86 31.23 16.16
N VAL A 543 11.60 31.24 14.85
CA VAL A 543 10.45 30.61 14.23
C VAL A 543 10.88 29.29 13.56
N PRO A 544 10.26 28.15 13.89
CA PRO A 544 10.49 26.91 13.17
C PRO A 544 9.88 26.99 11.77
N TYR A 545 10.73 26.85 10.75
CA TYR A 545 10.37 27.05 9.36
C TYR A 545 10.75 25.84 8.50
N LEU A 546 9.82 25.34 7.68
CA LEU A 546 10.09 24.33 6.66
C LEU A 546 10.53 25.03 5.36
N ASP A 547 11.82 24.91 5.04
CA ASP A 547 12.43 25.63 3.92
C ASP A 547 12.43 24.85 2.60
N LYS A 548 12.68 23.55 2.65
CA LYS A 548 12.56 22.66 1.49
C LYS A 548 11.81 21.41 1.90
N PHE A 549 10.85 21.05 1.06
CA PHE A 549 10.13 19.79 1.13
C PHE A 549 10.20 19.17 -0.26
N ALA A 550 11.07 18.18 -0.44
CA ALA A 550 11.42 17.61 -1.73
C ALA A 550 11.09 16.11 -1.76
N VAL A 551 10.46 15.66 -2.84
CA VAL A 551 10.16 14.25 -3.09
C VAL A 551 10.41 13.95 -4.56
N LEU A 552 11.13 12.87 -4.87
CA LEU A 552 11.40 12.45 -6.24
C LEU A 552 10.09 12.32 -7.04
N GLN A 553 10.10 12.75 -8.29
CA GLN A 553 8.89 12.69 -9.15
C GLN A 553 8.38 11.26 -9.34
N THR A 554 9.27 10.28 -9.34
CA THR A 554 8.96 8.84 -9.40
C THR A 554 8.28 8.33 -8.13
N SER A 555 8.57 8.96 -6.99
CA SER A 555 8.02 8.63 -5.66
C SER A 555 6.77 9.44 -5.30
N GLN A 556 6.42 10.45 -6.10
CA GLN A 556 5.20 11.25 -5.92
C GLN A 556 3.95 10.43 -6.25
N GLY A 557 3.18 10.09 -5.21
CA GLY A 557 1.86 9.49 -5.31
C GLY A 557 1.78 7.97 -5.11
N SER A 558 2.90 7.25 -5.06
CA SER A 558 2.96 5.78 -5.03
C SER A 558 3.35 5.17 -3.68
N ALA A 559 4.12 5.90 -2.85
CA ALA A 559 4.74 5.35 -1.64
C ALA A 559 4.42 6.09 -0.33
N GLY A 560 3.62 7.17 -0.36
CA GLY A 560 3.30 7.93 0.86
C GLY A 560 4.52 8.64 1.48
N VAL A 561 5.63 8.78 0.75
CA VAL A 561 6.88 9.41 1.23
C VAL A 561 6.63 10.81 1.78
N ALA A 562 5.80 11.61 1.09
CA ALA A 562 5.41 12.93 1.57
C ALA A 562 4.68 12.87 2.93
N ASP A 563 3.76 11.92 3.10
CA ASP A 563 3.02 11.77 4.35
C ASP A 563 3.93 11.27 5.49
N ILE A 564 4.91 10.40 5.19
CA ILE A 564 5.94 9.93 6.13
C ILE A 564 6.82 11.09 6.60
N LEU A 565 7.36 11.88 5.68
CA LEU A 565 8.18 13.06 5.99
C LEU A 565 7.40 14.08 6.82
N PHE A 566 6.15 14.35 6.43
CA PHE A 566 5.30 15.32 7.13
C PHE A 566 4.93 14.84 8.55
N GLN A 567 4.64 13.55 8.72
CA GLN A 567 4.39 12.98 10.04
C GLN A 567 5.62 13.05 10.93
N ALA A 568 6.80 12.68 10.43
CA ALA A 568 8.04 12.79 11.19
C ALA A 568 8.36 14.25 11.56
N MET A 569 8.11 15.19 10.64
CA MET A 569 8.27 16.61 10.89
C MET A 569 7.35 17.10 12.01
N VAL A 570 6.05 16.83 11.93
CA VAL A 570 5.06 17.39 12.88
C VAL A 570 5.04 16.64 14.20
N ARG A 571 5.18 15.31 14.21
CA ARG A 571 5.09 14.53 15.44
C ARG A 571 6.40 14.41 16.18
N SER A 572 7.52 14.24 15.46
CA SER A 572 8.82 13.98 16.08
C SER A 572 9.69 15.22 16.18
N CYS A 573 9.71 16.08 15.14
CA CYS A 573 10.65 17.20 15.09
C CYS A 573 10.08 18.50 15.66
N PHE A 574 8.81 18.82 15.36
CA PHE A 574 8.13 20.05 15.77
C PHE A 574 6.70 19.80 16.28
N PRO A 575 6.53 19.11 17.42
CA PRO A 575 5.21 18.82 18.00
C PRO A 575 4.40 20.09 18.35
N THR A 576 5.08 21.21 18.66
CA THR A 576 4.44 22.51 18.97
C THR A 576 4.10 23.34 17.73
N GLY A 577 4.43 22.85 16.54
CA GLY A 577 4.07 23.43 15.26
C GLY A 577 5.24 24.06 14.48
N VAL A 578 5.09 24.05 13.17
CA VAL A 578 6.04 24.61 12.18
C VAL A 578 5.26 25.46 11.18
N CYS A 579 5.91 26.48 10.60
CA CYS A 579 5.35 27.25 9.49
C CYS A 579 6.13 27.09 8.19
N TRP A 580 5.47 27.33 7.07
CA TRP A 580 6.10 27.38 5.76
C TRP A 580 5.33 28.30 4.83
N ARG A 581 5.93 28.58 3.67
CA ARG A 581 5.23 29.25 2.58
C ARG A 581 5.28 28.43 1.31
N SER A 582 4.27 28.59 0.48
CA SER A 582 4.19 28.00 -0.86
C SER A 582 3.68 29.05 -1.84
N ARG A 583 4.08 28.94 -3.11
CA ARG A 583 3.56 29.83 -4.16
C ARG A 583 2.07 29.56 -4.34
N GLN A 584 1.27 30.60 -4.59
CA GLN A 584 -0.19 30.47 -4.71
C GLN A 584 -0.62 29.51 -5.83
N ASP A 585 0.14 29.43 -6.92
CA ASP A 585 -0.08 28.57 -8.08
C ASP A 585 0.46 27.15 -7.93
N ASN A 586 1.07 26.81 -6.79
CA ASN A 586 1.63 25.49 -6.57
C ASN A 586 0.51 24.42 -6.50
N PRO A 587 0.50 23.40 -7.38
CA PRO A 587 -0.53 22.36 -7.37
C PRO A 587 -0.56 21.55 -6.06
N VAL A 588 0.55 21.52 -5.31
CA VAL A 588 0.65 20.85 -4.00
C VAL A 588 -0.15 21.58 -2.91
N ASN A 589 -0.57 22.83 -3.11
CA ASN A 589 -1.30 23.58 -2.09
C ASN A 589 -2.57 22.87 -1.61
N LYS A 590 -3.26 22.12 -2.48
CA LYS A 590 -4.42 21.29 -2.07
C LYS A 590 -4.04 20.31 -0.95
N TRP A 591 -2.89 19.65 -1.08
CA TRP A 591 -2.34 18.73 -0.09
C TRP A 591 -1.92 19.44 1.20
N TYR A 592 -1.39 20.67 1.12
CA TYR A 592 -1.07 21.49 2.29
C TYR A 592 -2.33 21.98 3.04
N PHE A 593 -3.38 22.43 2.33
CA PHE A 593 -4.64 22.87 2.95
C PHE A 593 -5.30 21.76 3.77
N GLU A 594 -5.19 20.52 3.31
CA GLU A 594 -5.71 19.36 4.03
C GLU A 594 -4.94 19.08 5.34
N ARG A 595 -3.66 19.47 5.43
CA ARG A 595 -2.72 19.09 6.50
C ARG A 595 -2.34 20.21 7.45
N ALA A 596 -2.47 21.46 7.02
CA ALA A 596 -2.22 22.61 7.86
C ALA A 596 -3.36 22.82 8.87
N ALA A 597 -3.01 23.30 10.06
CA ALA A 597 -3.97 23.81 11.03
C ALA A 597 -4.62 25.09 10.50
N GLY A 598 -3.83 25.93 9.82
CA GLY A 598 -4.35 27.10 9.13
C GLY A 598 -3.46 27.56 7.97
N SER A 599 -3.99 28.51 7.20
CA SER A 599 -3.33 29.08 6.04
C SER A 599 -3.69 30.54 5.87
N TRP A 600 -2.76 31.34 5.33
CA TRP A 600 -2.97 32.76 5.09
C TRP A 600 -2.30 33.21 3.80
N GLN A 601 -3.07 33.85 2.93
CA GLN A 601 -2.52 34.47 1.74
C GLN A 601 -1.90 35.80 2.14
N ILE A 602 -0.58 35.93 1.99
CA ILE A 602 0.13 37.12 2.43
C ILE A 602 -0.15 38.25 1.44
N PRO A 603 -0.79 39.37 1.87
CA PRO A 603 -1.14 40.47 0.98
C PRO A 603 0.08 41.05 0.27
N ALA A 604 -0.11 41.51 -0.97
CA ALA A 604 0.92 42.07 -1.83
C ALA A 604 2.11 41.13 -2.12
N THR A 605 1.93 39.81 -1.97
CA THR A 605 2.93 38.81 -2.34
C THR A 605 2.29 37.63 -3.08
N GLN A 606 3.12 36.82 -3.73
CA GLN A 606 2.72 35.57 -4.41
C GLN A 606 2.69 34.34 -3.48
N TRP A 607 2.78 34.56 -2.16
CA TRP A 607 2.99 33.50 -1.18
C TRP A 607 1.75 33.26 -0.34
N THR A 608 1.48 31.98 -0.08
CA THR A 608 0.55 31.51 0.94
C THR A 608 1.35 30.90 2.07
N MET A 609 1.16 31.41 3.29
CA MET A 609 1.69 30.85 4.53
C MET A 609 0.80 29.72 5.01
N PHE A 610 1.41 28.69 5.58
CA PHE A 610 0.74 27.56 6.22
C PHE A 610 1.42 27.26 7.56
N TRP A 611 0.69 26.69 8.50
CA TRP A 611 1.23 26.27 9.80
C TRP A 611 0.48 25.08 10.40
N THR A 612 1.11 24.37 11.33
CA THR A 612 0.51 23.24 12.06
C THR A 612 0.24 23.50 13.54
N GLY A 613 0.83 24.55 14.14
CA GLY A 613 0.65 24.85 15.57
C GLY A 613 -0.74 25.39 15.89
N GLU A 614 -1.26 25.02 17.06
CA GLU A 614 -2.48 25.61 17.63
C GLU A 614 -2.17 26.97 18.27
N GLY A 615 -3.19 27.82 18.43
CA GLY A 615 -3.05 29.12 19.10
C GLY A 615 -2.28 30.19 18.31
N VAL A 616 -1.91 29.92 17.05
CA VAL A 616 -1.03 30.80 16.26
C VAL A 616 -1.72 32.12 15.87
N VAL A 617 -3.04 32.14 15.74
CA VAL A 617 -3.79 33.35 15.36
C VAL A 617 -4.14 34.18 16.59
N GLU A 618 -4.37 33.51 17.71
CA GLU A 618 -4.71 34.08 19.01
C GLU A 618 -3.49 34.77 19.65
N ASP A 619 -2.29 34.25 19.43
CA ASP A 619 -1.03 34.87 19.82
C ASP A 619 -0.54 35.87 18.76
N GLU A 620 -0.83 37.16 18.99
CA GLU A 620 -0.45 38.23 18.07
C GLU A 620 1.06 38.31 17.80
N GLU A 621 1.91 38.00 18.78
CA GLU A 621 3.37 38.05 18.62
C GLU A 621 3.83 36.92 17.70
N ARG A 622 3.40 35.68 17.99
CA ARG A 622 3.71 34.52 17.16
C ARG A 622 3.18 34.67 15.75
N TRP A 623 1.98 35.21 15.59
CA TRP A 623 1.39 35.52 14.28
C TRP A 623 2.27 36.48 13.47
N ARG A 624 2.64 37.63 14.07
CA ARG A 624 3.48 38.63 13.42
C ARG A 624 4.85 38.05 13.04
N ASP A 625 5.42 37.20 13.89
CA ASP A 625 6.71 36.55 13.63
C ASP A 625 6.63 35.60 12.44
N TYR A 626 5.58 34.77 12.37
CA TYR A 626 5.36 33.84 11.25
C TYR A 626 5.18 34.59 9.93
N VAL A 627 4.34 35.63 9.93
CA VAL A 627 4.10 36.48 8.74
C VAL A 627 5.39 37.21 8.34
N GLY A 628 6.12 37.74 9.31
CA GLY A 628 7.39 38.45 9.11
C GLY A 628 8.45 37.57 8.46
N VAL A 629 8.66 36.36 8.98
CA VAL A 629 9.57 35.36 8.40
C VAL A 629 9.14 35.00 6.98
N CYS A 630 7.86 34.67 6.77
CA CYS A 630 7.39 34.26 5.44
C CYS A 630 7.50 35.37 4.38
N ARG A 631 7.45 36.65 4.79
CA ARG A 631 7.71 37.81 3.92
C ARG A 631 9.21 38.03 3.66
N ALA A 632 10.03 37.94 4.69
CA ALA A 632 11.45 38.32 4.64
C ALA A 632 12.33 37.32 3.90
N ILE A 633 11.98 36.03 3.88
CA ILE A 633 12.81 35.01 3.21
C ILE A 633 12.94 35.34 1.72
N VAL A 634 14.17 35.55 1.27
CA VAL A 634 14.43 35.84 -0.15
C VAL A 634 14.33 34.56 -0.96
N PRO A 635 13.67 34.55 -2.14
CA PRO A 635 13.68 33.42 -3.05
C PRO A 635 15.04 33.26 -3.76
N ARG A 636 16.13 33.15 -2.99
CA ARG A 636 17.45 32.76 -3.50
C ARG A 636 17.60 31.27 -3.30
N GLY A 637 17.73 30.52 -4.40
CA GLY A 637 17.95 29.09 -4.33
C GLY A 637 17.65 28.35 -5.63
N LEU A 638 16.72 28.81 -6.47
CA LEU A 638 16.43 28.13 -7.74
C LEU A 638 16.60 29.11 -8.90
N MET A 639 17.59 28.87 -9.75
CA MET A 639 17.90 29.72 -10.90
C MET A 639 16.69 29.82 -11.84
N ALA A 640 16.41 31.04 -12.33
CA ALA A 640 15.40 31.25 -13.34
C ALA A 640 15.92 30.76 -14.70
N GLY A 641 15.06 30.17 -15.54
CA GLY A 641 15.47 29.65 -16.86
C GLY A 641 16.11 30.67 -17.81
N ARG A 642 15.97 31.98 -17.53
CA ARG A 642 16.63 33.06 -18.28
C ARG A 642 18.11 33.23 -17.94
N ASP A 643 18.56 32.84 -16.74
CA ASP A 643 19.96 32.94 -16.32
C ASP A 643 20.83 31.82 -16.89
N LEU A 644 20.20 30.74 -17.40
CA LEU A 644 20.89 29.66 -18.10
C LEU A 644 21.61 30.14 -19.38
N ILE A 645 21.05 31.16 -20.05
CA ILE A 645 21.61 31.72 -21.28
C ILE A 645 22.81 32.64 -20.97
N ARG A 646 22.79 33.33 -19.82
CA ARG A 646 23.95 34.14 -19.37
C ARG A 646 25.11 33.29 -18.87
N TRP A 647 24.84 32.14 -18.26
CA TRP A 647 25.89 31.21 -17.82
C TRP A 647 26.55 30.45 -18.98
N ALA A 648 25.80 30.12 -20.04
CA ALA A 648 26.35 29.47 -21.24
C ALA A 648 27.30 30.38 -22.05
N ILE A 649 27.15 31.71 -21.96
CA ILE A 649 27.97 32.67 -22.70
C ILE A 649 29.29 32.98 -21.95
N SER A 650 29.42 32.64 -20.67
CA SER A 650 30.60 32.96 -19.85
C SER A 650 31.62 31.82 -19.73
N PHE A 651 31.41 30.66 -20.39
CA PHE A 651 32.29 29.49 -20.30
C PHE A 651 33.19 29.25 -21.53
N ASP A 652 33.08 30.08 -22.57
CA ASP A 652 33.81 29.91 -23.85
C ASP A 652 35.16 30.65 -23.93
N SER A 653 35.79 30.96 -22.79
CA SER A 653 37.10 31.65 -22.76
C SER A 653 38.20 30.92 -21.99
N ILE A 654 38.03 29.64 -21.65
CA ILE A 654 39.09 28.83 -21.01
C ILE A 654 39.17 27.43 -21.64
N VAL A 655 39.43 27.36 -22.95
CA VAL A 655 39.87 26.12 -23.64
C VAL A 655 41.01 26.42 -24.64
N THR A 656 41.95 27.28 -24.24
CA THR A 656 43.20 27.51 -24.98
C THR A 656 44.41 27.37 -24.06
N MET A 657 44.53 26.22 -23.39
CA MET A 657 45.82 25.74 -22.86
C MET A 657 45.67 24.25 -22.55
N ALA A 658 46.69 23.48 -22.91
CA ALA A 658 46.86 22.04 -22.67
C ALA A 658 46.26 21.07 -23.71
N LEU A 659 46.83 21.06 -24.92
CA LEU A 659 47.13 19.80 -25.64
C LEU A 659 48.51 19.92 -26.30
N ARG A 660 49.55 19.66 -25.50
CA ARG A 660 50.90 19.30 -25.96
C ARG A 660 51.15 17.89 -25.43
N ILE A 661 51.66 17.03 -26.31
CA ILE A 661 52.32 15.72 -26.10
C ILE A 661 51.54 14.49 -26.63
N SER A 662 52.23 13.79 -27.55
CA SER A 662 52.00 12.46 -28.16
C SER A 662 50.96 12.40 -29.30
N GLY A 663 51.26 12.13 -30.58
CA GLY A 663 52.45 11.61 -31.25
C GLY A 663 52.10 10.37 -32.11
N TYR A 664 52.23 10.49 -33.44
CA TYR A 664 52.20 9.44 -34.51
C TYR A 664 50.83 8.82 -34.92
N ARG A 665 50.44 8.64 -36.20
CA ARG A 665 51.10 8.69 -37.54
C ARG A 665 50.14 9.18 -38.66
N SER A 666 50.73 9.91 -39.60
CA SER A 666 50.47 10.06 -41.06
C SER A 666 49.11 9.72 -41.69
N CYS A 667 48.49 10.72 -42.33
CA CYS A 667 48.28 10.68 -43.78
C CYS A 667 48.15 12.11 -44.36
N VAL A 668 48.78 12.29 -45.52
CA VAL A 668 48.92 13.53 -46.30
C VAL A 668 47.61 13.81 -47.04
N VAL A 669 47.17 15.08 -47.11
CA VAL A 669 46.76 15.81 -48.35
C VAL A 669 46.30 17.24 -47.99
N SER A 670 47.15 18.20 -48.36
CA SER A 670 46.91 19.50 -49.01
C SER A 670 45.53 20.19 -48.97
N CYS A 671 45.61 21.48 -48.60
CA CYS A 671 45.05 22.66 -49.28
C CYS A 671 43.88 23.46 -48.68
N ARG A 672 44.21 24.74 -48.47
CA ARG A 672 43.45 26.00 -48.65
C ARG A 672 42.53 26.51 -47.55
N VAL A 673 43.16 27.40 -46.77
CA VAL A 673 42.68 28.73 -46.37
C VAL A 673 41.69 29.35 -47.37
N VAL A 674 40.49 29.70 -46.90
CA VAL A 674 39.78 30.93 -47.32
C VAL A 674 39.08 31.54 -46.10
N SER A 675 39.40 32.82 -45.91
CA SER A 675 38.82 33.78 -44.99
C SER A 675 37.46 34.29 -45.48
N CYS A 676 36.49 34.49 -44.57
CA CYS A 676 35.43 35.51 -44.64
C CYS A 676 34.64 35.46 -43.31
N ARG A 677 34.91 36.32 -42.31
CA ARG A 677 34.34 37.67 -42.10
C ARG A 677 32.80 37.76 -42.18
N ALA A 678 32.23 37.97 -40.98
CA ALA A 678 31.12 38.85 -40.61
C ALA A 678 29.72 38.61 -41.21
N PHE A 679 28.77 38.25 -40.36
CA PHE A 679 27.77 39.17 -39.81
C PHE A 679 27.23 38.66 -38.47
#